data_AF-A0A933HTR8-F1
#
_entry.id   AF-A0A933HTR8-F1
#
_cell.length_a   1.000
_cell.length_b   1.000
_cell.length_c   1.000
_cell.angle_alpha   90.00
_cell.angle_beta   90.00
_cell.angle_gamma   90.00
#
_symmetry.space_group_name_H-M   'P 1'
#
loop_
_entity.id
_entity.type
_entity.pdbx_description
1 polymer ?
#
loop_
_entity_poly.entity_id
_entity_poly.type
_entity_poly.pdbx_seq_one_letter_code
_entity_poly.pdbx_strand_id
1 'polypeptide(L)'
;MQQRSASPTRKTLSLVVISALLGLTPGPACYEASAAVVRAHVGAAGSKATTPVQAGIPAVSGFSTPVNLSNPGLSPALPGLPGLESAPALIPEVGVIVPVSGPDAASPKPAVPLQAPARRFPAPETADEADPSSLGVLNIGVEDLSRAEGESGRQNALDHVYLGGRTIAESEDIVSISAAPRFAAATPTLSPYRPLAAAPAGIESGKPLAELEASANDPALPFAERVAVVTAIAATVSDEAKAVLKAVGRANPEGGALDYEVKRKALQALAALGEVVSLPPVSRSHADEILKSLTEDKPEAAVFDYDDTLERNQRRASPRTAAALESVSDAGVETMVLTARSDRPDDVAGKTVLDSLSTLTPKQKRGLVIGASRGARILVFDRKGKARLVASEPAWTEAERRGIQEAARVVKARYGEAMVERAGLLTDYSFSIYLPVGTSPADVAAAAQLLEAELARRGVRPAAISGRGARNPARPSFLVVSKYDKSLGVARLRADRDYYARLRDVFQRLPSWLQGLSANAAARLPRAAAPGEKVLMVGDHFLGSRVEDLNMTKAAPEGLSLAVGGVADPRVERVFVWPSRGFSATQEIMAALSARGSGGVDKKAVGGLFAQRTLSIIAFVLTSVAYPFVAIPVVGVAGFGALMALGPLAAIATGPLNGYIAKRLSARNAMALNTVVRAVLAASMPLLAAFGLMSFWTLLLASIANGWVSSSVITTENIYVKRLSGKHLGAFNALAWINYVVIQVAMGLIVGVGSLVDKFNPMLPYWFSTALNLGVILPIIWKTIPNRLELSPGAASALAKASTWLQGLKERLARVPAFLKTYWKEALMFAAGLGSYFVVHSTLPATLALLNWITRTGGFRQLWADKPLRNGLLFLLAGAFLFFPLQYFGLPLMAETLAGKAGEAELLSNLLGALFFGQLISNTSQAALGSPRIPFLGRVSSQRLIQLGVLGLTAAWVFLRLYPGNWLALAPSLAVAAVLMALSGRMTNRGWIKYLGAGFAFITLPLLFWGNIPVLFFAVLMMGLFFGPANVALSSYFYKNTPKGQTEKFIGIQSSLFNAAVSLGYGIFSYWAGLHSPALPGMLLPVAISFAGAGALFFLAPRFLKGLPEKSLQPKKT
;
A
#
# COMPACT_ATOMS: atom_id res chain seq x y z
N MET A 1 31.14 -30.35 -5.98
CA MET A 1 31.71 -29.01 -6.22
C MET A 1 31.28 -28.52 -7.60
N GLN A 2 31.13 -27.21 -7.83
CA GLN A 2 30.97 -26.64 -9.18
C GLN A 2 31.77 -25.33 -9.27
N GLN A 3 32.76 -25.28 -10.17
CA GLN A 3 33.53 -24.06 -10.41
C GLN A 3 32.67 -23.03 -11.15
N ARG A 4 32.37 -21.90 -10.49
CA ARG A 4 31.71 -20.76 -11.12
C ARG A 4 32.73 -19.92 -11.88
N SER A 5 32.84 -20.14 -13.19
CA SER A 5 33.56 -19.21 -14.07
C SER A 5 32.98 -17.79 -13.95
N ALA A 6 33.85 -16.80 -13.77
CA ALA A 6 33.43 -15.40 -13.68
C ALA A 6 33.16 -14.86 -15.08
N SER A 7 31.95 -14.36 -15.34
CA SER A 7 31.59 -13.87 -16.68
C SER A 7 32.49 -12.69 -17.10
N PRO A 8 32.93 -12.62 -18.38
CA PRO A 8 33.91 -11.64 -18.85
C PRO A 8 33.48 -10.19 -18.59
N THR A 9 32.17 -9.90 -18.67
CA THR A 9 31.55 -8.62 -18.28
C THR A 9 31.95 -8.10 -16.90
N ARG A 10 32.33 -8.96 -15.94
CA ARG A 10 32.83 -8.50 -14.63
C ARG A 10 34.24 -7.92 -14.72
N LYS A 11 35.12 -8.53 -15.52
CA LYS A 11 36.47 -8.00 -15.75
C LYS A 11 36.39 -6.65 -16.46
N THR A 12 35.58 -6.55 -17.52
CA THR A 12 35.39 -5.31 -18.29
C THR A 12 34.87 -4.16 -17.41
N LEU A 13 33.86 -4.41 -16.56
CA LEU A 13 33.30 -3.35 -15.70
C LEU A 13 34.31 -2.89 -14.64
N SER A 14 35.04 -3.81 -14.01
CA SER A 14 36.11 -3.44 -13.07
C SER A 14 37.24 -2.68 -13.76
N LEU A 15 37.64 -3.06 -14.98
CA LEU A 15 38.69 -2.36 -15.73
C LEU A 15 38.26 -0.92 -16.06
N VAL A 16 37.05 -0.72 -16.57
CA VAL A 16 36.49 0.61 -16.88
C VAL A 16 36.42 1.49 -15.63
N VAL A 17 36.02 0.95 -14.48
CA VAL A 17 36.00 1.71 -13.21
C VAL A 17 37.41 2.06 -12.73
N ILE A 18 38.38 1.16 -12.85
CA ILE A 18 39.78 1.42 -12.46
C ILE A 18 40.42 2.47 -13.40
N SER A 19 40.26 2.33 -14.72
CA SER A 19 40.76 3.33 -15.68
C SER A 19 40.10 4.70 -15.51
N ALA A 20 38.80 4.75 -15.18
CA ALA A 20 38.12 6.00 -14.88
C ALA A 20 38.60 6.64 -13.57
N LEU A 21 38.90 5.84 -12.54
CA LEU A 21 39.46 6.35 -11.28
C LEU A 21 40.88 6.91 -11.47
N LEU A 22 41.75 6.18 -12.18
CA LEU A 22 43.13 6.61 -12.46
C LEU A 22 43.19 7.85 -13.38
N GLY A 23 42.23 7.98 -14.30
CA GLY A 23 42.12 9.15 -15.18
C GLY A 23 41.55 10.41 -14.53
N LEU A 24 41.11 10.35 -13.27
CA LEU A 24 40.57 11.49 -12.51
C LEU A 24 41.51 12.02 -11.42
N THR A 25 42.61 11.30 -11.12
CA THR A 25 43.61 11.68 -10.13
C THR A 25 44.79 12.45 -10.76
N PRO A 26 45.00 13.75 -10.42
CA PRO A 26 46.12 14.51 -10.95
C PRO A 26 47.45 14.09 -10.30
N GLY A 27 48.49 13.88 -11.12
CA GLY A 27 49.86 13.66 -10.65
C GLY A 27 50.69 12.78 -11.61
N PRO A 28 52.00 13.05 -11.82
CA PRO A 28 52.85 12.27 -12.74
C PRO A 28 52.86 10.76 -12.45
N ALA A 29 52.96 10.37 -11.17
CA ALA A 29 52.94 8.97 -10.74
C ALA A 29 51.65 8.22 -11.12
N CYS A 30 50.51 8.91 -11.26
CA CYS A 30 49.26 8.28 -11.72
C CYS A 30 49.27 8.02 -13.24
N TYR A 31 49.95 8.85 -14.02
CA TYR A 31 50.21 8.57 -15.44
C TYR A 31 51.17 7.39 -15.61
N GLU A 32 52.22 7.30 -14.81
CA GLU A 32 53.15 6.16 -14.85
C GLU A 32 52.47 4.85 -14.43
N ALA A 33 51.68 4.86 -13.36
CA ALA A 33 50.88 3.71 -12.93
C ALA A 33 49.86 3.29 -14.01
N SER A 34 49.20 4.25 -14.65
CA SER A 34 48.29 3.99 -15.78
C SER A 34 49.04 3.37 -16.97
N ALA A 35 50.20 3.92 -17.33
CA ALA A 35 51.06 3.39 -18.38
C ALA A 35 51.65 2.02 -18.04
N ALA A 36 51.87 1.70 -16.77
CA ALA A 36 52.28 0.38 -16.31
C ALA A 36 51.14 -0.65 -16.43
N VAL A 37 49.92 -0.30 -16.00
CA VAL A 37 48.73 -1.16 -16.16
C VAL A 37 48.40 -1.41 -17.63
N VAL A 38 48.50 -0.38 -18.49
CA VAL A 38 48.32 -0.53 -19.94
C VAL A 38 49.41 -1.40 -20.55
N ARG A 39 50.70 -1.15 -20.26
CA ARG A 39 51.81 -2.00 -20.75
C ARG A 39 51.64 -3.47 -20.32
N ALA A 40 51.24 -3.71 -19.07
CA ALA A 40 50.99 -5.05 -18.53
C ALA A 40 49.77 -5.78 -19.15
N HIS A 41 48.86 -5.08 -19.83
CA HIS A 41 47.76 -5.71 -20.58
C HIS A 41 48.02 -5.78 -22.09
N VAL A 42 48.72 -4.79 -22.68
CA VAL A 42 49.12 -4.82 -24.09
C VAL A 42 50.18 -5.89 -24.34
N GLY A 43 51.15 -6.07 -23.43
CA GLY A 43 52.16 -7.12 -23.52
C GLY A 43 51.63 -8.56 -23.43
N ALA A 44 50.35 -8.75 -23.10
CA ALA A 44 49.68 -10.05 -23.07
C ALA A 44 48.91 -10.39 -24.36
N ALA A 45 48.93 -9.50 -25.37
CA ALA A 45 48.27 -9.70 -26.67
C ALA A 45 49.30 -9.72 -27.81
N GLY A 46 49.33 -10.83 -28.57
CA GLY A 46 50.18 -10.97 -29.75
C GLY A 46 49.92 -9.87 -30.79
N SER A 47 50.98 -9.44 -31.47
CA SER A 47 50.97 -8.19 -32.24
C SER A 47 50.20 -8.25 -33.56
N LYS A 48 49.71 -7.07 -33.98
CA LYS A 48 50.00 -6.52 -35.31
C LYS A 48 50.02 -4.99 -35.21
N ALA A 49 51.03 -4.37 -35.81
CA ALA A 49 51.27 -2.94 -35.67
C ALA A 49 50.43 -2.10 -36.64
N THR A 50 49.94 -0.95 -36.17
CA THR A 50 49.50 0.17 -37.01
C THR A 50 49.97 1.47 -36.34
N THR A 51 50.66 2.32 -37.11
CA THR A 51 51.35 3.51 -36.60
C THR A 51 50.39 4.70 -36.52
N PRO A 52 50.21 5.36 -35.36
CA PRO A 52 49.53 6.64 -35.29
C PRO A 52 50.51 7.80 -35.58
N VAL A 53 50.02 8.81 -36.30
CA VAL A 53 50.79 10.02 -36.67
C VAL A 53 51.00 10.91 -35.44
N GLN A 54 52.20 11.50 -35.31
CA GLN A 54 52.46 12.56 -34.33
C GLN A 54 51.73 13.86 -34.72
N ALA A 55 50.91 14.38 -33.81
CA ALA A 55 50.51 15.78 -33.80
C ALA A 55 51.05 16.41 -32.51
N GLY A 56 51.95 17.40 -32.65
CA GLY A 56 52.61 18.03 -31.51
C GLY A 56 51.69 19.00 -30.76
N ILE A 57 51.79 18.99 -29.42
CA ILE A 57 51.23 20.02 -28.55
C ILE A 57 52.42 20.57 -27.74
N PRO A 58 52.64 21.89 -27.67
CA PRO A 58 53.77 22.46 -26.93
C PRO A 58 53.61 22.24 -25.43
N ALA A 59 54.71 21.90 -24.75
CA ALA A 59 54.73 21.75 -23.30
C ALA A 59 54.73 23.12 -22.60
N VAL A 60 53.74 23.37 -21.74
CA VAL A 60 53.73 24.50 -20.81
C VAL A 60 54.12 23.99 -19.43
N SER A 61 55.39 24.16 -19.07
CA SER A 61 55.96 23.77 -17.77
C SER A 61 55.89 24.93 -16.78
N GLY A 62 55.09 24.82 -15.71
CA GLY A 62 55.02 25.86 -14.69
C GLY A 62 53.92 25.71 -13.64
N PHE A 63 53.98 24.68 -12.79
CA PHE A 63 53.14 24.59 -11.58
C PHE A 63 53.88 23.90 -10.42
N SER A 64 54.49 24.69 -9.54
CA SER A 64 55.04 24.23 -8.26
C SER A 64 55.19 25.38 -7.26
N THR A 65 54.07 25.84 -6.69
CA THR A 65 54.04 26.75 -5.53
C THR A 65 53.04 26.21 -4.50
N PRO A 66 53.46 25.90 -3.26
CA PRO A 66 52.53 25.52 -2.21
C PRO A 66 51.67 26.72 -1.79
N VAL A 67 50.36 26.51 -1.59
CA VAL A 67 49.47 27.54 -1.05
C VAL A 67 49.79 27.74 0.43
N ASN A 68 50.36 28.89 0.78
CA ASN A 68 50.69 29.24 2.15
C ASN A 68 49.43 29.68 2.90
N LEU A 69 48.94 28.83 3.82
CA LEU A 69 47.77 29.12 4.66
C LEU A 69 48.15 29.96 5.90
N SER A 70 48.58 31.19 5.67
CA SER A 70 48.81 32.19 6.72
C SER A 70 48.23 33.54 6.34
N ASN A 71 46.91 33.69 6.55
CA ASN A 71 46.20 34.97 6.37
C ASN A 71 45.61 35.44 7.72
N PRO A 72 46.30 36.29 8.48
CA PRO A 72 45.84 36.78 9.78
C PRO A 72 44.87 37.96 9.61
N GLY A 73 43.59 37.80 9.95
CA GLY A 73 42.65 38.91 9.73
C GLY A 73 41.16 38.70 10.02
N LEU A 74 40.77 37.95 11.06
CA LEU A 74 39.38 37.92 11.56
C LEU A 74 39.30 37.85 13.09
N SER A 75 39.71 38.92 13.76
CA SER A 75 39.28 39.21 15.14
C SER A 75 38.09 40.17 15.09
N PRO A 76 36.94 39.86 15.74
CA PRO A 76 35.80 40.77 15.77
C PRO A 76 36.07 41.92 16.75
N ALA A 77 36.58 43.03 16.24
CA ALA A 77 36.56 44.30 16.97
C ALA A 77 35.10 44.78 17.06
N LEU A 78 34.57 44.90 18.28
CA LEU A 78 33.27 45.52 18.54
C LEU A 78 33.31 47.01 18.16
N PRO A 79 32.47 47.49 17.24
CA PRO A 79 32.23 48.93 17.11
C PRO A 79 31.51 49.40 18.37
N GLY A 80 32.10 50.35 19.09
CA GLY A 80 31.43 51.01 20.21
C GLY A 80 30.21 51.82 19.75
N LEU A 81 29.25 52.02 20.65
CA LEU A 81 28.11 52.91 20.44
C LEU A 81 28.49 54.37 20.77
N PRO A 82 28.29 55.32 19.85
CA PRO A 82 28.07 56.72 20.18
C PRO A 82 26.70 57.22 19.67
N GLY A 83 26.17 58.27 20.30
CA GLY A 83 25.07 59.08 19.73
C GLY A 83 23.65 58.53 19.90
N LEU A 84 23.10 58.67 21.12
CA LEU A 84 21.66 58.78 21.30
C LEU A 84 21.27 60.26 21.16
N GLU A 85 20.77 60.65 19.99
CA GLU A 85 20.13 61.95 19.80
C GLU A 85 18.68 61.78 19.32
N SER A 86 17.81 62.68 19.79
CA SER A 86 16.40 62.79 19.43
C SER A 86 16.23 63.47 18.05
N ALA A 87 15.11 63.41 17.32
CA ALA A 87 13.70 63.10 17.64
C ALA A 87 12.99 62.66 16.31
N PRO A 88 11.64 62.59 16.18
CA PRO A 88 10.57 62.67 17.17
C PRO A 88 9.63 61.45 17.17
N ALA A 89 8.70 61.41 18.14
CA ALA A 89 7.66 60.38 18.20
C ALA A 89 6.48 60.69 17.26
N LEU A 90 5.89 59.63 16.69
CA LEU A 90 4.53 59.65 16.14
C LEU A 90 3.63 58.75 16.99
N ILE A 91 2.54 59.32 17.51
CA ILE A 91 1.62 58.68 18.46
C ILE A 91 0.46 58.03 17.68
N PRO A 92 0.19 56.74 17.85
CA PRO A 92 -1.13 56.18 17.60
C PRO A 92 -1.98 56.28 18.87
N GLU A 93 -2.98 57.18 18.87
CA GLU A 93 -3.88 57.35 20.03
C GLU A 93 -4.74 56.09 20.27
N VAL A 94 -4.91 55.73 21.54
CA VAL A 94 -5.90 54.73 21.96
C VAL A 94 -7.12 55.46 22.50
N GLY A 95 -8.07 55.76 21.61
CA GLY A 95 -9.36 56.36 21.95
C GLY A 95 -10.45 55.28 22.12
N VAL A 96 -10.76 54.92 23.36
CA VAL A 96 -11.95 54.10 23.70
C VAL A 96 -13.04 55.04 24.22
N ILE A 97 -14.29 54.88 23.74
CA ILE A 97 -15.56 54.97 24.52
C ILE A 97 -16.77 54.99 23.57
N VAL A 98 -17.88 54.41 24.03
CA VAL A 98 -19.21 54.42 23.38
C VAL A 98 -20.10 55.48 24.04
N PRO A 99 -20.91 56.22 23.27
CA PRO A 99 -22.21 56.68 23.76
C PRO A 99 -23.38 56.00 23.02
N VAL A 100 -24.40 55.61 23.78
CA VAL A 100 -25.71 55.19 23.29
C VAL A 100 -26.65 56.38 23.26
N SER A 101 -27.49 56.51 22.22
CA SER A 101 -28.80 57.20 22.29
C SER A 101 -29.72 56.76 21.16
N GLY A 102 -30.94 56.34 21.51
CA GLY A 102 -32.12 56.46 20.63
C GLY A 102 -32.74 57.86 20.76
N PRO A 103 -34.02 58.11 20.41
CA PRO A 103 -35.12 57.16 20.14
C PRO A 103 -35.71 57.42 18.70
N ASP A 104 -36.92 57.10 18.23
CA ASP A 104 -38.05 56.18 18.53
C ASP A 104 -38.93 56.12 17.24
N ALA A 105 -39.97 55.30 17.05
CA ALA A 105 -40.43 54.03 17.63
C ALA A 105 -41.44 53.38 16.65
N ALA A 106 -41.68 52.07 16.75
CA ALA A 106 -42.84 51.40 16.15
C ALA A 106 -43.18 50.09 16.90
N SER A 107 -44.44 49.92 17.29
CA SER A 107 -44.90 48.83 18.16
C SER A 107 -44.98 47.45 17.48
N PRO A 108 -44.94 46.33 18.24
CA PRO A 108 -44.66 45.01 17.69
C PRO A 108 -45.86 44.30 17.05
N LYS A 109 -45.58 43.36 16.14
CA LYS A 109 -46.50 42.28 15.74
C LYS A 109 -46.04 40.95 16.36
N PRO A 110 -46.98 40.03 16.67
CA PRO A 110 -46.71 38.89 17.55
C PRO A 110 -45.81 37.82 16.93
N ALA A 111 -45.22 37.00 17.79
CA ALA A 111 -44.26 35.96 17.42
C ALA A 111 -44.88 34.90 16.48
N VAL A 112 -44.21 34.65 15.35
CA VAL A 112 -44.48 33.48 14.51
C VAL A 112 -43.81 32.27 15.17
N PRO A 113 -44.54 31.19 15.51
CA PRO A 113 -43.94 30.01 16.13
C PRO A 113 -43.01 29.29 15.15
N LEU A 114 -41.86 28.85 15.64
CA LEU A 114 -40.87 28.05 14.91
C LEU A 114 -41.44 26.65 14.59
N GLN A 115 -42.17 26.54 13.48
CA GLN A 115 -42.53 25.24 12.92
C GLN A 115 -41.26 24.52 12.43
N ALA A 116 -40.97 23.37 13.05
CA ALA A 116 -39.98 22.44 12.51
C ALA A 116 -40.41 21.98 11.10
N PRO A 117 -39.48 21.76 10.16
CA PRO A 117 -39.82 21.39 8.79
C PRO A 117 -40.50 20.02 8.76
N ALA A 118 -41.82 20.03 8.59
CA ALA A 118 -42.63 18.82 8.52
C ALA A 118 -42.16 17.93 7.37
N ARG A 119 -41.59 16.77 7.70
CA ARG A 119 -41.42 15.69 6.73
C ARG A 119 -42.82 15.29 6.26
N ARG A 120 -43.13 15.58 5.00
CA ARG A 120 -44.22 14.90 4.30
C ARG A 120 -43.91 13.41 4.29
N PHE A 121 -44.59 12.65 5.14
CA PHE A 121 -44.76 11.23 4.90
C PHE A 121 -45.52 11.07 3.56
N PRO A 122 -45.19 10.07 2.74
CA PRO A 122 -46.08 9.70 1.64
C PRO A 122 -47.45 9.29 2.22
N ALA A 123 -48.52 9.53 1.47
CA ALA A 123 -49.82 8.94 1.80
C ALA A 123 -49.69 7.40 1.77
N PRO A 124 -50.46 6.65 2.57
CA PRO A 124 -50.47 5.20 2.50
C PRO A 124 -50.91 4.75 1.11
N GLU A 125 -50.02 4.08 0.38
CA GLU A 125 -50.43 3.27 -0.76
C GLU A 125 -51.27 2.08 -0.27
N THR A 126 -52.10 1.55 -1.18
CA THR A 126 -53.22 0.64 -0.91
C THR A 126 -52.87 -0.58 -0.06
N ALA A 127 -53.79 -0.98 0.83
CA ALA A 127 -53.60 -2.01 1.86
C ALA A 127 -53.49 -3.47 1.35
N ASP A 128 -53.17 -3.69 0.08
CA ASP A 128 -53.15 -5.01 -0.57
C ASP A 128 -51.77 -5.72 -0.50
N GLU A 129 -50.69 -5.05 -0.11
CA GLU A 129 -49.37 -5.68 0.14
C GLU A 129 -49.11 -5.95 1.63
N ALA A 130 -50.02 -6.66 2.30
CA ALA A 130 -49.71 -7.31 3.57
C ALA A 130 -48.72 -8.48 3.33
N ASP A 131 -47.54 -8.45 3.96
CA ASP A 131 -46.50 -9.47 3.78
C ASP A 131 -47.03 -10.87 4.11
N PRO A 132 -47.17 -11.80 3.13
CA PRO A 132 -47.76 -13.11 3.35
C PRO A 132 -46.91 -14.02 4.26
N SER A 133 -45.67 -13.64 4.57
CA SER A 133 -44.87 -14.34 5.59
C SER A 133 -45.33 -14.05 7.01
N SER A 134 -45.96 -12.89 7.27
CA SER A 134 -46.52 -12.54 8.59
C SER A 134 -47.78 -13.36 8.90
N LEU A 135 -48.71 -13.44 7.94
CA LEU A 135 -49.86 -14.37 7.96
C LEU A 135 -49.40 -15.83 8.01
N GLY A 136 -48.29 -16.18 7.34
CA GLY A 136 -47.69 -17.50 7.42
C GLY A 136 -47.21 -17.88 8.83
N VAL A 137 -46.55 -16.96 9.55
CA VAL A 137 -46.12 -17.19 10.94
C VAL A 137 -47.31 -17.26 11.90
N LEU A 138 -48.32 -16.41 11.71
CA LEU A 138 -49.58 -16.47 12.47
C LEU A 138 -50.31 -17.79 12.27
N ASN A 139 -50.50 -18.23 11.01
CA ASN A 139 -51.18 -19.49 10.72
C ASN A 139 -50.42 -20.70 11.30
N ILE A 140 -49.09 -20.75 11.17
CA ILE A 140 -48.28 -21.82 11.79
C ILE A 140 -48.43 -21.80 13.31
N GLY A 141 -48.29 -20.63 13.95
CA GLY A 141 -48.42 -20.53 15.40
C GLY A 141 -49.82 -20.85 15.95
N VAL A 142 -50.88 -20.55 15.19
CA VAL A 142 -52.26 -20.95 15.51
C VAL A 142 -52.47 -22.45 15.27
N GLU A 143 -51.88 -23.03 14.23
CA GLU A 143 -51.92 -24.47 13.95
C GLU A 143 -51.17 -25.26 15.03
N ASP A 144 -49.99 -24.79 15.46
CA ASP A 144 -49.22 -25.34 16.58
C ASP A 144 -49.98 -25.20 17.91
N LEU A 145 -50.59 -24.03 18.18
CA LEU A 145 -51.43 -23.80 19.36
C LEU A 145 -52.66 -24.72 19.40
N SER A 146 -53.25 -25.03 18.25
CA SER A 146 -54.38 -25.97 18.13
C SER A 146 -53.99 -27.44 18.39
N ARG A 147 -52.69 -27.77 18.24
CA ARG A 147 -52.12 -29.11 18.50
C ARG A 147 -51.42 -29.22 19.85
N ALA A 148 -51.35 -28.13 20.61
CA ALA A 148 -50.63 -28.07 21.86
C ALA A 148 -51.42 -28.70 23.03
N GLU A 149 -51.10 -29.95 23.33
CA GLU A 149 -51.45 -30.61 24.58
C GLU A 149 -50.53 -30.12 25.71
N GLY A 150 -51.12 -29.85 26.88
CA GLY A 150 -50.41 -29.30 28.04
C GLY A 150 -50.13 -27.79 27.98
N GLU A 151 -49.94 -27.20 29.15
CA GLU A 151 -49.80 -25.75 29.34
C GLU A 151 -48.48 -25.20 28.78
N SER A 152 -47.37 -25.93 28.96
CA SER A 152 -46.07 -25.59 28.37
C SER A 152 -46.06 -25.68 26.84
N GLY A 153 -46.80 -26.61 26.24
CA GLY A 153 -46.99 -26.68 24.79
C GLY A 153 -47.68 -25.43 24.26
N ARG A 154 -48.75 -25.00 24.94
CA ARG A 154 -49.52 -23.80 24.58
C ARG A 154 -48.70 -22.53 24.76
N GLN A 155 -47.94 -22.42 25.86
CA GLN A 155 -47.06 -21.27 26.07
C GLN A 155 -46.00 -21.17 24.98
N ASN A 156 -45.32 -22.27 24.60
CA ASN A 156 -44.36 -22.25 23.51
C ASN A 156 -44.99 -21.83 22.16
N ALA A 157 -46.22 -22.24 21.87
CA ALA A 157 -46.94 -21.82 20.66
C ALA A 157 -47.34 -20.33 20.71
N LEU A 158 -47.80 -19.82 21.85
CA LEU A 158 -48.07 -18.40 22.07
C LEU A 158 -46.80 -17.55 21.95
N ASP A 159 -45.68 -17.97 22.54
CA ASP A 159 -44.40 -17.28 22.44
C ASP A 159 -43.89 -17.28 20.98
N HIS A 160 -44.12 -18.34 20.23
CA HIS A 160 -43.80 -18.40 18.79
C HIS A 160 -44.62 -17.37 17.98
N VAL A 161 -45.91 -17.19 18.31
CA VAL A 161 -46.79 -16.14 17.73
C VAL A 161 -46.32 -14.74 18.13
N TYR A 162 -46.18 -14.45 19.42
CA TYR A 162 -45.92 -13.09 19.93
C TYR A 162 -44.48 -12.61 19.68
N LEU A 163 -43.49 -13.51 19.68
CA LEU A 163 -42.07 -13.15 19.43
C LEU A 163 -41.67 -13.30 17.96
N GLY A 164 -42.60 -13.65 17.06
CA GLY A 164 -42.35 -13.78 15.62
C GLY A 164 -41.26 -14.80 15.29
N GLY A 165 -41.26 -15.95 15.97
CA GLY A 165 -40.23 -16.98 15.81
C GLY A 165 -38.85 -16.66 16.43
N ARG A 166 -38.75 -15.68 17.33
CA ARG A 166 -37.51 -15.34 18.06
C ARG A 166 -37.43 -15.98 19.45
N THR A 167 -37.42 -17.30 19.54
CA THR A 167 -37.05 -17.97 20.79
C THR A 167 -35.53 -17.92 21.00
N ILE A 168 -35.09 -17.34 22.12
CA ILE A 168 -33.78 -17.64 22.70
C ILE A 168 -33.93 -19.01 23.35
N ALA A 169 -33.67 -20.07 22.58
CA ALA A 169 -33.78 -21.42 23.09
C ALA A 169 -32.63 -21.73 24.06
N GLU A 170 -32.91 -21.73 25.36
CA GLU A 170 -32.09 -22.38 26.40
C GLU A 170 -32.19 -23.92 26.33
N SER A 171 -32.38 -24.47 25.13
CA SER A 171 -32.34 -25.90 24.88
C SER A 171 -30.90 -26.41 25.05
N GLU A 172 -30.69 -27.32 25.99
CA GLU A 172 -29.38 -27.92 26.31
C GLU A 172 -28.87 -28.89 25.22
N ASP A 173 -28.74 -28.40 23.98
CA ASP A 173 -27.97 -29.03 22.90
C ASP A 173 -26.45 -28.91 23.20
N ILE A 174 -26.07 -29.29 24.42
CA ILE A 174 -24.70 -29.39 24.89
C ILE A 174 -24.08 -30.61 24.19
N VAL A 175 -23.56 -30.36 22.99
CA VAL A 175 -22.65 -31.28 22.30
C VAL A 175 -21.30 -31.25 23.02
N SER A 176 -21.29 -31.69 24.28
CA SER A 176 -20.09 -32.07 25.00
C SER A 176 -19.56 -33.32 24.31
N ILE A 177 -18.53 -33.15 23.48
CA ILE A 177 -17.84 -34.28 22.88
C ILE A 177 -16.93 -34.86 23.95
N SER A 178 -17.52 -35.66 24.83
CA SER A 178 -16.80 -36.55 25.74
C SER A 178 -15.77 -37.33 24.94
N ALA A 179 -14.49 -37.11 25.27
CA ALA A 179 -13.38 -37.59 24.46
C ALA A 179 -13.18 -39.10 24.63
N ALA A 180 -13.91 -39.90 23.85
CA ALA A 180 -13.61 -41.31 23.68
C ALA A 180 -12.10 -41.48 23.36
N PRO A 181 -11.34 -42.25 24.16
CA PRO A 181 -9.89 -42.06 24.28
C PRO A 181 -9.09 -42.65 23.12
N ARG A 182 -9.17 -42.02 21.93
CA ARG A 182 -8.24 -42.17 20.77
C ARG A 182 -8.41 -41.18 19.60
N PHE A 183 -9.28 -40.17 19.66
CA PHE A 183 -9.48 -39.19 18.56
C PHE A 183 -8.26 -38.32 18.18
N ALA A 184 -7.14 -38.42 18.91
CA ALA A 184 -5.90 -37.71 18.62
C ALA A 184 -5.23 -38.08 17.28
N ALA A 185 -5.46 -39.28 16.74
CA ALA A 185 -4.73 -39.80 15.57
C ALA A 185 -5.19 -39.26 14.21
N ALA A 186 -6.45 -38.83 14.08
CA ALA A 186 -7.08 -38.38 12.83
C ALA A 186 -7.62 -36.93 12.89
N THR A 187 -7.32 -36.19 13.97
CA THR A 187 -7.56 -34.75 13.96
C THR A 187 -6.66 -34.12 12.89
N PRO A 188 -7.21 -33.39 11.89
CA PRO A 188 -6.39 -32.81 10.84
C PRO A 188 -5.39 -31.82 11.45
N THR A 189 -4.20 -31.71 10.84
CA THR A 189 -3.09 -30.87 11.31
C THR A 189 -3.36 -29.37 11.15
N LEU A 190 -4.30 -28.88 11.97
CA LEU A 190 -4.29 -27.53 12.49
C LEU A 190 -2.87 -27.23 13.02
N SER A 191 -2.39 -26.00 12.85
CA SER A 191 -1.06 -25.59 13.29
C SER A 191 -0.82 -26.08 14.72
N PRO A 192 0.29 -26.81 14.99
CA PRO A 192 0.47 -27.55 16.24
C PRO A 192 0.19 -26.63 17.42
N TYR A 193 -0.74 -27.06 18.29
CA TYR A 193 -1.27 -26.25 19.39
C TYR A 193 -0.10 -25.61 20.14
N ARG A 194 0.05 -24.29 19.97
CA ARG A 194 1.10 -23.55 20.66
C ARG A 194 0.65 -23.51 22.12
N PRO A 195 1.33 -24.20 23.05
CA PRO A 195 0.92 -24.18 24.44
C PRO A 195 0.87 -22.73 24.90
N LEU A 196 -0.12 -22.41 25.73
CA LEU A 196 -0.14 -21.14 26.46
C LEU A 196 1.23 -20.98 27.12
N ALA A 197 1.86 -19.82 26.89
CA ALA A 197 3.16 -19.55 27.49
C ALA A 197 3.03 -19.63 29.00
N ALA A 198 3.99 -20.25 29.68
CA ALA A 198 3.98 -20.41 31.14
C ALA A 198 3.61 -19.09 31.83
N ALA A 199 2.75 -19.16 32.83
CA ALA A 199 2.20 -17.98 33.49
C ALA A 199 3.34 -17.04 33.94
N PRO A 200 3.20 -15.71 33.72
CA PRO A 200 4.23 -14.77 34.13
C PRO A 200 4.44 -14.83 35.64
N ALA A 201 5.70 -14.91 36.07
CA ALA A 201 6.07 -14.88 37.47
C ALA A 201 5.52 -13.59 38.12
N GLY A 202 4.60 -13.76 39.06
CA GLY A 202 3.81 -12.66 39.65
C GLY A 202 2.32 -13.02 39.85
N ILE A 203 1.78 -13.99 39.12
CA ILE A 203 0.48 -14.59 39.48
C ILE A 203 0.70 -15.66 40.55
N GLU A 204 0.10 -15.45 41.72
CA GLU A 204 0.16 -16.36 42.86
C GLU A 204 -0.57 -17.67 42.55
N SER A 205 0.19 -18.75 42.32
CA SER A 205 -0.34 -20.09 42.00
C SER A 205 -0.99 -20.81 43.21
N GLY A 206 -1.44 -20.06 44.22
CA GLY A 206 -2.11 -20.55 45.42
C GLY A 206 -3.48 -19.93 45.66
N LYS A 207 -3.96 -19.03 44.79
CA LYS A 207 -5.31 -18.47 44.92
C LYS A 207 -6.39 -19.52 44.63
N PRO A 208 -7.51 -19.53 45.39
CA PRO A 208 -8.66 -20.37 45.09
C PRO A 208 -9.15 -20.20 43.65
N LEU A 209 -9.62 -21.30 43.02
CA LEU A 209 -10.11 -21.28 41.65
C LEU A 209 -11.25 -20.26 41.43
N ALA A 210 -12.07 -19.98 42.45
CA ALA A 210 -13.13 -18.97 42.40
C ALA A 210 -12.60 -17.52 42.35
N GLU A 211 -11.48 -17.21 43.01
CA GLU A 211 -10.82 -15.89 42.87
C GLU A 211 -10.20 -15.72 41.48
N LEU A 212 -9.64 -16.80 40.94
CA LEU A 212 -9.12 -16.82 39.57
C LEU A 212 -10.25 -16.71 38.54
N GLU A 213 -11.42 -17.30 38.77
CA GLU A 213 -12.62 -17.10 37.95
C GLU A 213 -13.04 -15.64 37.93
N ALA A 214 -13.21 -15.02 39.11
CA ALA A 214 -13.58 -13.62 39.23
C ALA A 214 -12.56 -12.71 38.53
N SER A 215 -11.26 -12.97 38.72
CA SER A 215 -10.16 -12.21 38.10
C SER A 215 -10.06 -12.40 36.58
N ALA A 216 -10.44 -13.55 36.04
CA ALA A 216 -10.54 -13.76 34.58
C ALA A 216 -11.74 -13.00 33.98
N ASN A 217 -12.83 -12.89 34.74
CA ASN A 217 -14.08 -12.30 34.30
C ASN A 217 -14.16 -10.76 34.49
N ASP A 218 -13.38 -10.18 35.40
CA ASP A 218 -13.37 -8.73 35.66
C ASP A 218 -12.92 -7.91 34.43
N PRO A 219 -13.79 -7.03 33.86
CA PRO A 219 -13.43 -6.18 32.74
C PRO A 219 -12.51 -5.01 33.09
N ALA A 220 -12.31 -4.69 34.37
CA ALA A 220 -11.38 -3.64 34.81
C ALA A 220 -9.90 -4.09 34.74
N LEU A 221 -9.63 -5.40 34.87
CA LEU A 221 -8.28 -5.93 34.78
C LEU A 221 -7.74 -5.91 33.33
N PRO A 222 -6.45 -5.58 33.12
CA PRO A 222 -5.82 -5.62 31.80
C PRO A 222 -5.99 -6.98 31.11
N PHE A 223 -6.32 -6.99 29.81
CA PHE A 223 -6.49 -8.21 29.00
C PHE A 223 -5.33 -9.21 29.13
N ALA A 224 -4.08 -8.72 29.23
CA ALA A 224 -2.90 -9.57 29.39
C ALA A 224 -2.87 -10.32 30.73
N GLU A 225 -3.42 -9.73 31.78
CA GLU A 225 -3.53 -10.29 33.13
C GLU A 225 -4.65 -11.34 33.17
N ARG A 226 -5.84 -11.01 32.64
CA ARG A 226 -6.99 -11.93 32.53
C ARG A 226 -6.63 -13.21 31.75
N VAL A 227 -5.89 -13.11 30.64
CA VAL A 227 -5.41 -14.27 29.87
C VAL A 227 -4.34 -15.07 30.65
N ALA A 228 -3.54 -14.41 31.48
CA ALA A 228 -2.56 -15.08 32.33
C ALA A 228 -3.22 -15.79 33.53
N VAL A 229 -4.30 -15.25 34.08
CA VAL A 229 -5.16 -15.92 35.07
C VAL A 229 -5.84 -17.16 34.47
N VAL A 230 -6.39 -17.07 33.25
CA VAL A 230 -6.87 -18.23 32.48
C VAL A 230 -5.78 -19.30 32.31
N THR A 231 -4.53 -18.88 32.11
CA THR A 231 -3.39 -19.79 32.00
C THR A 231 -3.03 -20.44 33.34
N ALA A 232 -3.22 -19.75 34.46
CA ALA A 232 -3.03 -20.30 35.80
C ALA A 232 -4.10 -21.36 36.14
N ILE A 233 -5.38 -21.08 35.85
CA ILE A 233 -6.48 -22.07 36.01
C ILE A 233 -6.19 -23.33 35.18
N ALA A 234 -5.73 -23.16 33.93
CA ALA A 234 -5.38 -24.28 33.06
C ALA A 234 -4.23 -25.14 33.58
N ALA A 235 -3.35 -24.60 34.43
CA ALA A 235 -2.22 -25.31 35.01
C ALA A 235 -2.59 -26.18 36.23
N THR A 236 -3.80 -26.06 36.78
CA THR A 236 -4.27 -26.88 37.91
C THR A 236 -4.67 -28.31 37.48
N VAL A 237 -5.10 -28.50 36.22
CA VAL A 237 -5.41 -29.81 35.61
C VAL A 237 -6.38 -30.68 36.43
N SER A 238 -7.42 -30.06 37.00
CA SER A 238 -8.51 -30.74 37.73
C SER A 238 -9.87 -30.60 37.03
N ASP A 239 -10.90 -31.32 37.48
CA ASP A 239 -12.25 -31.21 36.92
C ASP A 239 -12.95 -29.91 37.37
N GLU A 240 -12.62 -29.38 38.54
CA GLU A 240 -13.02 -28.03 38.97
C GLU A 240 -12.39 -26.97 38.07
N ALA A 241 -11.12 -27.14 37.68
CA ALA A 241 -10.45 -26.24 36.74
C ALA A 241 -11.10 -26.28 35.35
N LYS A 242 -11.57 -27.46 34.88
CA LYS A 242 -12.39 -27.56 33.66
C LYS A 242 -13.71 -26.80 33.81
N ALA A 243 -14.42 -26.99 34.93
CA ALA A 243 -15.68 -26.31 35.22
C ALA A 243 -15.51 -24.77 35.23
N VAL A 244 -14.45 -24.26 35.86
CA VAL A 244 -14.13 -22.83 35.89
C VAL A 244 -13.74 -22.30 34.50
N LEU A 245 -12.91 -23.00 33.72
CA LEU A 245 -12.62 -22.59 32.33
C LEU A 245 -13.87 -22.53 31.45
N LYS A 246 -14.83 -23.43 31.69
CA LYS A 246 -16.14 -23.49 31.02
C LYS A 246 -17.07 -22.35 31.47
N ALA A 247 -17.00 -21.94 32.73
CA ALA A 247 -17.72 -20.78 33.27
C ALA A 247 -17.15 -19.46 32.74
N VAL A 248 -15.83 -19.23 32.84
CA VAL A 248 -15.12 -18.09 32.20
C VAL A 248 -15.41 -18.04 30.70
N GLY A 249 -15.41 -19.18 30.01
CA GLY A 249 -15.75 -19.28 28.59
C GLY A 249 -17.19 -18.86 28.22
N ARG A 250 -18.11 -18.83 29.19
CA ARG A 250 -19.53 -18.45 29.03
C ARG A 250 -19.87 -17.07 29.62
N ALA A 251 -19.06 -16.55 30.53
CA ALA A 251 -19.31 -15.31 31.27
C ALA A 251 -19.49 -14.06 30.39
N ASN A 252 -20.12 -13.02 30.95
CA ASN A 252 -20.30 -11.68 30.36
C ASN A 252 -20.66 -11.70 28.85
N PRO A 253 -21.82 -12.25 28.43
CA PRO A 253 -22.17 -12.45 27.02
C PRO A 253 -22.09 -11.16 26.18
N GLU A 254 -22.52 -10.02 26.75
CA GLU A 254 -22.48 -8.70 26.09
C GLU A 254 -21.09 -8.00 26.11
N GLY A 255 -20.07 -8.65 26.66
CA GLY A 255 -18.70 -8.15 26.69
C GLY A 255 -18.10 -7.79 25.33
N GLY A 256 -17.05 -6.97 25.34
CA GLY A 256 -16.42 -6.44 24.13
C GLY A 256 -15.48 -7.43 23.43
N ALA A 257 -14.77 -6.94 22.42
CA ALA A 257 -13.79 -7.74 21.67
C ALA A 257 -12.71 -8.38 22.56
N LEU A 258 -12.28 -7.69 23.62
CA LEU A 258 -11.29 -8.22 24.57
C LEU A 258 -11.86 -9.33 25.46
N ASP A 259 -13.10 -9.19 25.95
CA ASP A 259 -13.78 -10.24 26.72
C ASP A 259 -13.96 -11.50 25.87
N TYR A 260 -14.34 -11.35 24.60
CA TYR A 260 -14.48 -12.47 23.67
C TYR A 260 -13.18 -13.25 23.49
N GLU A 261 -12.03 -12.56 23.43
CA GLU A 261 -10.72 -13.22 23.34
C GLU A 261 -10.28 -13.87 24.67
N VAL A 262 -10.69 -13.35 25.84
CA VAL A 262 -10.50 -14.06 27.13
C VAL A 262 -11.32 -15.37 27.13
N LYS A 263 -12.59 -15.33 26.72
CA LYS A 263 -13.44 -16.52 26.56
C LYS A 263 -12.82 -17.52 25.58
N ARG A 264 -12.31 -17.05 24.43
CA ARG A 264 -11.59 -17.90 23.47
C ARG A 264 -10.41 -18.59 24.15
N LYS A 265 -9.59 -17.87 24.92
CA LYS A 265 -8.43 -18.47 25.61
C LYS A 265 -8.83 -19.46 26.70
N ALA A 266 -9.92 -19.23 27.43
CA ALA A 266 -10.45 -20.19 28.41
C ALA A 266 -10.95 -21.48 27.74
N LEU A 267 -11.69 -21.36 26.64
CA LEU A 267 -12.19 -22.52 25.88
C LEU A 267 -11.08 -23.21 25.06
N GLN A 268 -10.01 -22.51 24.67
CA GLN A 268 -8.78 -23.13 24.15
C GLN A 268 -8.06 -23.97 25.20
N ALA A 269 -7.97 -23.48 26.45
CA ALA A 269 -7.40 -24.25 27.55
C ALA A 269 -8.25 -25.48 27.91
N LEU A 270 -9.58 -25.33 27.97
CA LEU A 270 -10.52 -26.44 28.19
C LEU A 270 -10.37 -27.52 27.11
N ALA A 271 -10.24 -27.12 25.85
CA ALA A 271 -9.96 -28.03 24.73
C ALA A 271 -8.60 -28.73 24.81
N ALA A 272 -7.62 -28.16 25.51
CA ALA A 272 -6.34 -28.82 25.81
C ALA A 272 -6.43 -29.79 27.01
N LEU A 273 -7.40 -29.59 27.91
CA LEU A 273 -7.77 -30.53 28.98
C LEU A 273 -8.74 -31.64 28.50
N GLY A 274 -9.03 -31.70 27.20
CA GLY A 274 -9.78 -32.77 26.54
C GLY A 274 -11.27 -32.51 26.29
N GLU A 275 -11.84 -31.40 26.77
CA GLU A 275 -13.25 -31.05 26.53
C GLU A 275 -13.35 -29.92 25.50
N VAL A 276 -13.89 -30.19 24.30
CA VAL A 276 -14.06 -29.17 23.25
C VAL A 276 -15.47 -28.61 23.27
N VAL A 277 -15.61 -27.39 23.81
CA VAL A 277 -16.86 -26.62 23.86
C VAL A 277 -16.84 -25.52 22.78
N SER A 278 -17.99 -25.20 22.18
CA SER A 278 -18.10 -24.10 21.22
C SER A 278 -17.80 -22.75 21.87
N LEU A 279 -17.21 -21.84 21.10
CA LEU A 279 -17.28 -20.41 21.42
C LEU A 279 -18.76 -19.96 21.56
N PRO A 280 -19.07 -19.03 22.49
CA PRO A 280 -20.34 -18.32 22.49
C PRO A 280 -20.45 -17.37 21.28
N PRO A 281 -21.65 -16.86 20.96
CA PRO A 281 -21.80 -15.73 20.04
C PRO A 281 -21.00 -14.49 20.48
N VAL A 282 -20.58 -13.66 19.52
CA VAL A 282 -20.10 -12.30 19.84
C VAL A 282 -21.29 -11.42 20.26
N SER A 283 -21.05 -10.48 21.19
CA SER A 283 -22.02 -9.45 21.57
C SER A 283 -22.44 -8.59 20.37
N ARG A 284 -23.59 -7.91 20.45
CA ARG A 284 -24.06 -7.05 19.36
C ARG A 284 -23.03 -5.95 19.02
N SER A 285 -22.45 -5.35 20.05
CA SER A 285 -21.39 -4.33 19.92
C SER A 285 -20.18 -4.85 19.12
N HIS A 286 -19.67 -6.03 19.48
CA HIS A 286 -18.52 -6.63 18.79
C HIS A 286 -18.87 -7.09 17.36
N ALA A 287 -20.11 -7.53 17.10
CA ALA A 287 -20.59 -7.78 15.73
C ALA A 287 -20.59 -6.50 14.89
N ASP A 288 -21.07 -5.37 15.42
CA ASP A 288 -21.07 -4.07 14.74
C ASP A 288 -19.64 -3.53 14.50
N GLU A 289 -18.69 -3.79 15.40
CA GLU A 289 -17.26 -3.54 15.15
C GLU A 289 -16.71 -4.37 13.97
N ILE A 290 -17.08 -5.66 13.89
CA ILE A 290 -16.67 -6.53 12.77
C ILE A 290 -17.32 -6.07 11.44
N LEU A 291 -18.61 -5.70 11.44
CA LEU A 291 -19.30 -5.17 10.25
C LEU A 291 -18.68 -3.84 9.79
N LYS A 292 -18.35 -2.94 10.72
CA LYS A 292 -17.62 -1.71 10.42
C LYS A 292 -16.24 -2.00 9.83
N SER A 293 -15.50 -2.96 10.40
CA SER A 293 -14.20 -3.41 9.88
C SER A 293 -14.31 -3.95 8.45
N LEU A 294 -15.32 -4.80 8.18
CA LEU A 294 -15.65 -5.29 6.82
C LEU A 294 -16.08 -4.17 5.86
N THR A 295 -16.63 -3.07 6.37
CA THR A 295 -17.04 -1.90 5.57
C THR A 295 -15.86 -0.98 5.23
N GLU A 296 -14.95 -0.76 6.19
CA GLU A 296 -13.81 0.16 6.08
C GLU A 296 -12.55 -0.50 5.45
N ASP A 297 -12.23 -1.75 5.78
CA ASP A 297 -11.05 -2.49 5.27
C ASP A 297 -11.42 -3.84 4.63
N LYS A 298 -12.21 -3.78 3.56
CA LYS A 298 -12.78 -4.94 2.84
C LYS A 298 -11.79 -6.09 2.58
N PRO A 299 -12.25 -7.37 2.65
CA PRO A 299 -11.47 -8.51 2.20
C PRO A 299 -11.28 -8.46 0.68
N GLU A 300 -10.18 -9.03 0.18
CA GLU A 300 -9.94 -9.15 -1.26
C GLU A 300 -10.66 -10.36 -1.87
N ALA A 301 -11.09 -11.32 -1.04
CA ALA A 301 -11.94 -12.44 -1.43
C ALA A 301 -12.86 -12.86 -0.27
N ALA A 302 -14.10 -13.26 -0.58
CA ALA A 302 -15.07 -13.78 0.36
C ALA A 302 -15.61 -15.14 -0.10
N VAL A 303 -15.62 -16.10 0.82
CA VAL A 303 -16.10 -17.47 0.61
C VAL A 303 -17.33 -17.67 1.47
N PHE A 304 -18.41 -18.15 0.87
CA PHE A 304 -19.66 -18.47 1.54
C PHE A 304 -20.00 -19.94 1.28
N ASP A 305 -20.33 -20.71 2.33
CA ASP A 305 -21.10 -21.94 2.10
C ASP A 305 -22.53 -21.61 1.61
N TYR A 306 -23.17 -22.58 0.96
CA TYR A 306 -24.53 -22.43 0.48
C TYR A 306 -25.60 -22.83 1.51
N ASP A 307 -25.41 -23.95 2.20
CA ASP A 307 -26.47 -24.66 2.91
C ASP A 307 -26.55 -24.23 4.37
N ASP A 308 -27.74 -23.76 4.77
CA ASP A 308 -28.05 -23.06 6.02
C ASP A 308 -27.22 -21.79 6.30
N THR A 309 -26.29 -21.44 5.39
CA THR A 309 -25.53 -20.18 5.34
C THR A 309 -26.19 -19.17 4.41
N LEU A 310 -26.08 -19.33 3.08
CA LEU A 310 -26.71 -18.42 2.10
C LEU A 310 -28.22 -18.66 1.96
N GLU A 311 -28.68 -19.90 2.12
CA GLU A 311 -30.10 -20.28 2.06
C GLU A 311 -30.36 -21.49 2.96
N ARG A 312 -31.62 -21.71 3.39
CA ARG A 312 -31.99 -22.97 4.06
C ARG A 312 -31.72 -24.17 3.14
N ASN A 313 -31.22 -25.28 3.69
CA ASN A 313 -30.83 -26.47 2.94
C ASN A 313 -31.91 -26.96 1.94
N GLN A 314 -31.49 -27.30 0.73
CA GLN A 314 -32.31 -27.66 -0.45
C GLN A 314 -33.25 -26.55 -0.99
N ARG A 315 -33.15 -25.29 -0.54
CA ARG A 315 -33.79 -24.15 -1.22
C ARG A 315 -32.93 -23.63 -2.38
N ARG A 316 -33.58 -22.86 -3.28
CA ARG A 316 -32.92 -22.04 -4.29
C ARG A 316 -32.66 -20.65 -3.73
N ALA A 317 -31.66 -19.95 -4.24
CA ALA A 317 -31.33 -18.59 -3.84
C ALA A 317 -32.53 -17.65 -4.05
N SER A 318 -32.93 -16.98 -2.98
CA SER A 318 -33.93 -15.93 -3.00
C SER A 318 -33.46 -14.72 -3.84
N PRO A 319 -34.37 -13.88 -4.35
CA PRO A 319 -34.01 -12.63 -5.01
C PRO A 319 -33.14 -11.73 -4.13
N ARG A 320 -33.34 -11.79 -2.81
CA ARG A 320 -32.55 -11.08 -1.80
C ARG A 320 -31.11 -11.61 -1.70
N THR A 321 -30.91 -12.94 -1.70
CA THR A 321 -29.56 -13.55 -1.82
C THR A 321 -28.89 -13.18 -3.13
N ALA A 322 -29.63 -13.21 -4.24
CA ALA A 322 -29.12 -12.86 -5.57
C ALA A 322 -28.63 -11.39 -5.64
N ALA A 323 -29.41 -10.45 -5.11
CA ALA A 323 -29.05 -9.02 -5.06
C ALA A 323 -27.89 -8.74 -4.09
N ALA A 324 -27.82 -9.41 -2.95
CA ALA A 324 -26.73 -9.25 -1.99
C ALA A 324 -25.39 -9.75 -2.55
N LEU A 325 -25.35 -10.95 -3.13
CA LEU A 325 -24.17 -11.52 -3.78
C LEU A 325 -23.66 -10.63 -4.94
N GLU A 326 -24.57 -10.09 -5.74
CA GLU A 326 -24.25 -9.11 -6.77
C GLU A 326 -23.65 -7.82 -6.19
N SER A 327 -24.24 -7.28 -5.13
CA SER A 327 -23.79 -6.03 -4.50
C SER A 327 -22.41 -6.17 -3.84
N VAL A 328 -22.06 -7.35 -3.33
CA VAL A 328 -20.71 -7.67 -2.81
C VAL A 328 -19.68 -7.72 -3.94
N SER A 329 -20.04 -8.27 -5.11
CA SER A 329 -19.16 -8.30 -6.27
C SER A 329 -19.00 -6.92 -6.94
N ASP A 330 -20.10 -6.15 -7.08
CA ASP A 330 -20.07 -4.76 -7.56
C ASP A 330 -19.27 -3.84 -6.60
N ALA A 331 -19.11 -4.24 -5.33
CA ALA A 331 -18.22 -3.60 -4.36
C ALA A 331 -16.73 -3.99 -4.49
N GLY A 332 -16.38 -4.92 -5.39
CA GLY A 332 -15.01 -5.32 -5.73
C GLY A 332 -14.45 -6.51 -4.95
N VAL A 333 -15.28 -7.24 -4.18
CA VAL A 333 -14.86 -8.43 -3.43
C VAL A 333 -15.02 -9.69 -4.29
N GLU A 334 -13.94 -10.45 -4.49
CA GLU A 334 -14.01 -11.70 -5.25
C GLU A 334 -14.84 -12.73 -4.46
N THR A 335 -16.02 -13.07 -4.97
CA THR A 335 -17.03 -13.83 -4.22
C THR A 335 -17.12 -15.27 -4.72
N MET A 336 -16.93 -16.23 -3.81
CA MET A 336 -17.11 -17.66 -4.06
C MET A 336 -18.27 -18.25 -3.26
N VAL A 337 -19.13 -19.03 -3.92
CA VAL A 337 -20.04 -19.98 -3.26
C VAL A 337 -19.35 -21.35 -3.25
N LEU A 338 -19.05 -21.90 -2.06
CA LEU A 338 -18.25 -23.11 -1.88
C LEU A 338 -19.05 -24.16 -1.11
N THR A 339 -19.55 -25.19 -1.80
CA THR A 339 -20.51 -26.15 -1.25
C THR A 339 -20.09 -27.61 -1.47
N ALA A 340 -20.65 -28.52 -0.67
CA ALA A 340 -20.54 -29.96 -0.89
C ALA A 340 -21.30 -30.46 -2.14
N ARG A 341 -22.29 -29.70 -2.65
CA ARG A 341 -23.12 -30.07 -3.82
C ARG A 341 -22.30 -30.22 -5.11
N SER A 342 -22.72 -31.15 -5.97
CA SER A 342 -22.24 -31.28 -7.35
C SER A 342 -22.72 -30.12 -8.23
N ASP A 343 -21.96 -29.80 -9.29
CA ASP A 343 -22.38 -28.94 -10.41
C ASP A 343 -23.11 -29.72 -11.52
N ARG A 344 -23.13 -31.04 -11.43
CA ARG A 344 -23.85 -31.94 -12.33
C ARG A 344 -25.08 -32.52 -11.63
N PRO A 345 -26.16 -32.83 -12.37
CA PRO A 345 -27.15 -33.77 -11.89
C PRO A 345 -26.50 -35.15 -11.86
N ASP A 346 -25.86 -35.48 -10.74
CA ASP A 346 -25.60 -36.85 -10.34
C ASP A 346 -26.97 -37.55 -10.17
N ASP A 347 -27.08 -38.88 -10.28
CA ASP A 347 -28.37 -39.62 -10.25
C ASP A 347 -29.13 -39.58 -8.90
N VAL A 348 -28.75 -38.67 -8.01
CA VAL A 348 -29.34 -38.40 -6.71
C VAL A 348 -30.28 -37.19 -6.85
N ALA A 349 -31.55 -37.34 -6.46
CA ALA A 349 -32.54 -36.25 -6.53
C ALA A 349 -32.34 -35.09 -5.51
N GLY A 350 -31.09 -34.77 -5.16
CA GLY A 350 -30.69 -33.54 -4.46
C GLY A 350 -30.35 -32.44 -5.48
N LYS A 351 -30.71 -31.19 -5.17
CA LYS A 351 -30.49 -30.07 -6.12
C LYS A 351 -29.00 -29.80 -6.31
N THR A 352 -28.55 -29.62 -7.54
CA THR A 352 -27.17 -29.22 -7.83
C THR A 352 -26.90 -27.79 -7.34
N VAL A 353 -25.64 -27.38 -7.22
CA VAL A 353 -25.33 -25.96 -6.94
C VAL A 353 -25.84 -25.03 -8.06
N LEU A 354 -25.96 -25.53 -9.30
CA LEU A 354 -26.49 -24.77 -10.42
C LEU A 354 -28.01 -24.64 -10.37
N ASP A 355 -28.74 -25.64 -9.87
CA ASP A 355 -30.17 -25.56 -9.58
C ASP A 355 -30.47 -24.61 -8.43
N SER A 356 -29.68 -24.71 -7.37
CA SER A 356 -29.72 -23.80 -6.21
C SER A 356 -29.51 -22.34 -6.63
N LEU A 357 -28.64 -22.08 -7.62
CA LEU A 357 -28.40 -20.74 -8.17
C LEU A 357 -29.17 -20.46 -9.47
N SER A 358 -30.15 -21.28 -9.85
CA SER A 358 -30.90 -21.13 -11.11
C SER A 358 -31.61 -19.79 -11.21
N THR A 359 -32.17 -19.31 -10.09
CA THR A 359 -32.89 -18.04 -9.90
C THR A 359 -32.06 -16.77 -10.13
N LEU A 360 -30.73 -16.82 -10.01
CA LEU A 360 -29.89 -15.64 -10.24
C LEU A 360 -29.91 -15.27 -11.73
N THR A 361 -30.10 -13.98 -12.02
CA THR A 361 -30.00 -13.45 -13.38
C THR A 361 -28.57 -13.57 -13.94
N PRO A 362 -28.38 -13.47 -15.27
CA PRO A 362 -27.07 -13.32 -15.87
C PRO A 362 -26.28 -12.08 -15.41
N LYS A 363 -26.89 -11.06 -14.77
CA LYS A 363 -26.13 -9.95 -14.13
C LYS A 363 -25.52 -10.43 -12.81
N GLN A 364 -26.35 -10.98 -11.92
CA GLN A 364 -25.93 -11.47 -10.60
C GLN A 364 -24.88 -12.59 -10.68
N LYS A 365 -25.03 -13.53 -11.64
CA LYS A 365 -24.06 -14.60 -11.89
C LYS A 365 -22.67 -14.11 -12.33
N ARG A 366 -22.55 -12.94 -12.98
CA ARG A 366 -21.27 -12.44 -13.55
C ARG A 366 -20.23 -12.05 -12.50
N GLY A 367 -20.61 -11.92 -11.23
CA GLY A 367 -19.69 -11.65 -10.12
C GLY A 367 -19.04 -12.89 -9.50
N LEU A 368 -19.58 -14.09 -9.76
CA LEU A 368 -19.38 -15.25 -8.89
C LEU A 368 -18.38 -16.29 -9.42
N VAL A 369 -17.71 -16.93 -8.47
CA VAL A 369 -17.00 -18.20 -8.63
C VAL A 369 -17.76 -19.28 -7.86
N ILE A 370 -17.86 -20.51 -8.39
CA ILE A 370 -18.48 -21.64 -7.70
C ILE A 370 -17.42 -22.68 -7.41
N GLY A 371 -17.27 -23.07 -6.14
CA GLY A 371 -16.55 -24.25 -5.71
C GLY A 371 -17.55 -25.39 -5.48
N ALA A 372 -17.78 -26.21 -6.51
CA ALA A 372 -18.61 -27.41 -6.42
C ALA A 372 -17.81 -28.60 -5.87
N SER A 373 -18.50 -29.57 -5.30
CA SER A 373 -17.92 -30.79 -4.70
C SER A 373 -16.76 -30.46 -3.75
N ARG A 374 -17.01 -29.57 -2.78
CA ARG A 374 -16.05 -29.05 -1.79
C ARG A 374 -14.87 -28.26 -2.39
N GLY A 375 -15.01 -27.77 -3.63
CA GLY A 375 -13.98 -27.04 -4.36
C GLY A 375 -13.12 -27.91 -5.28
N ALA A 376 -13.40 -29.22 -5.38
CA ALA A 376 -12.81 -30.11 -6.37
C ALA A 376 -13.06 -29.61 -7.80
N ARG A 377 -14.20 -28.95 -8.04
CA ARG A 377 -14.57 -28.36 -9.34
C ARG A 377 -14.83 -26.87 -9.19
N ILE A 378 -14.10 -26.05 -9.95
CA ILE A 378 -14.25 -24.59 -9.96
C ILE A 378 -14.95 -24.16 -11.24
N LEU A 379 -16.03 -23.40 -11.11
CA LEU A 379 -16.79 -22.84 -12.23
C LEU A 379 -16.88 -21.32 -12.13
N VAL A 380 -17.01 -20.68 -13.30
CA VAL A 380 -17.33 -19.25 -13.45
C VAL A 380 -18.42 -19.07 -14.50
N PHE A 381 -19.08 -17.91 -14.56
CA PHE A 381 -20.19 -17.67 -15.48
C PHE A 381 -19.80 -16.81 -16.69
N ASP A 382 -20.32 -17.16 -17.86
CA ASP A 382 -20.18 -16.37 -19.09
C ASP A 382 -21.22 -15.23 -19.21
N ARG A 383 -21.18 -14.44 -20.29
CA ARG A 383 -22.12 -13.32 -20.53
C ARG A 383 -23.60 -13.72 -20.45
N LYS A 384 -23.95 -14.97 -20.78
CA LYS A 384 -25.33 -15.49 -20.73
C LYS A 384 -25.69 -16.10 -19.37
N GLY A 385 -24.79 -16.07 -18.39
CA GLY A 385 -24.99 -16.72 -17.10
C GLY A 385 -24.87 -18.24 -17.17
N LYS A 386 -24.30 -18.82 -18.23
CA LYS A 386 -24.00 -20.26 -18.28
C LYS A 386 -22.69 -20.55 -17.56
N ALA A 387 -22.70 -21.56 -16.70
CA ALA A 387 -21.51 -21.98 -15.97
C ALA A 387 -20.47 -22.62 -16.91
N ARG A 388 -19.19 -22.35 -16.63
CA ARG A 388 -18.01 -22.86 -17.34
C ARG A 388 -17.05 -23.42 -16.32
N LEU A 389 -16.73 -24.71 -16.43
CA LEU A 389 -15.68 -25.37 -15.65
C LEU A 389 -14.31 -24.79 -16.04
N VAL A 390 -13.52 -24.37 -15.05
CA VAL A 390 -12.19 -23.76 -15.26
C VAL A 390 -11.07 -24.43 -14.48
N ALA A 391 -11.40 -25.25 -13.47
CA ALA A 391 -10.48 -26.20 -12.84
C ALA A 391 -11.27 -27.42 -12.33
N SER A 392 -10.66 -28.60 -12.36
CA SER A 392 -11.22 -29.86 -11.84
C SER A 392 -10.09 -30.67 -11.23
N GLU A 393 -10.34 -31.31 -10.09
CA GLU A 393 -9.46 -32.38 -9.57
C GLU A 393 -9.83 -33.74 -10.19
N PRO A 394 -8.93 -34.74 -10.14
CA PRO A 394 -9.25 -36.14 -10.46
C PRO A 394 -10.35 -36.71 -9.55
N ALA A 395 -11.26 -37.49 -10.14
CA ALA A 395 -12.28 -38.23 -9.41
C ALA A 395 -11.68 -39.43 -8.62
N TRP A 396 -12.51 -40.19 -7.91
CA TRP A 396 -12.16 -41.53 -7.45
C TRP A 396 -11.80 -42.44 -8.64
N THR A 397 -10.62 -43.05 -8.58
CA THR A 397 -10.15 -44.12 -9.49
C THR A 397 -10.90 -45.42 -9.23
N GLU A 398 -10.88 -46.35 -10.19
CA GLU A 398 -11.61 -47.62 -10.06
C GLU A 398 -11.05 -48.56 -8.97
N ALA A 399 -9.81 -48.35 -8.53
CA ALA A 399 -9.28 -49.00 -7.32
C ALA A 399 -9.88 -48.38 -6.05
N GLU A 400 -9.90 -47.04 -5.94
CA GLU A 400 -10.52 -46.34 -4.82
C GLU A 400 -12.03 -46.61 -4.72
N ARG A 401 -12.76 -46.63 -5.85
CA ARG A 401 -14.21 -46.89 -5.88
C ARG A 401 -14.56 -48.26 -5.32
N ARG A 402 -13.87 -49.32 -5.77
CA ARG A 402 -14.04 -50.68 -5.24
C ARG A 402 -13.61 -50.77 -3.76
N GLY A 403 -12.51 -50.14 -3.39
CA GLY A 403 -12.04 -50.08 -2.00
C GLY A 403 -13.05 -49.41 -1.06
N ILE A 404 -13.70 -48.33 -1.51
CA ILE A 404 -14.80 -47.66 -0.79
C ILE A 404 -16.02 -48.58 -0.65
N GLN A 405 -16.44 -49.25 -1.72
CA GLN A 405 -17.58 -50.18 -1.69
C GLN A 405 -17.35 -51.41 -0.80
N GLU A 406 -16.12 -51.90 -0.71
CA GLU A 406 -15.75 -52.98 0.21
C GLU A 406 -15.72 -52.51 1.68
N ALA A 407 -15.09 -51.38 1.96
CA ALA A 407 -15.09 -50.79 3.30
C ALA A 407 -16.53 -50.49 3.77
N ALA A 408 -17.38 -50.03 2.85
CA ALA A 408 -18.80 -49.85 3.08
C ALA A 408 -19.53 -51.16 3.42
N ARG A 409 -19.25 -52.25 2.69
CA ARG A 409 -19.82 -53.58 3.00
C ARG A 409 -19.46 -54.04 4.41
N VAL A 410 -18.23 -53.82 4.88
CA VAL A 410 -17.82 -54.16 6.25
C VAL A 410 -18.56 -53.32 7.30
N VAL A 411 -18.75 -52.02 7.06
CA VAL A 411 -19.53 -51.15 7.97
C VAL A 411 -21.00 -51.57 8.00
N LYS A 412 -21.62 -51.78 6.83
CA LYS A 412 -23.01 -52.25 6.71
C LYS A 412 -23.23 -53.60 7.40
N ALA A 413 -22.30 -54.54 7.28
CA ALA A 413 -22.38 -55.86 7.91
C ALA A 413 -22.32 -55.79 9.45
N ARG A 414 -21.73 -54.73 10.03
CA ARG A 414 -21.64 -54.55 11.49
C ARG A 414 -22.74 -53.66 12.08
N TYR A 415 -23.12 -52.59 11.39
CA TYR A 415 -24.03 -51.55 11.89
C TYR A 415 -25.40 -51.54 11.19
N GLY A 416 -25.62 -52.45 10.25
CA GLY A 416 -26.80 -52.46 9.39
C GLY A 416 -26.75 -51.39 8.28
N GLU A 417 -27.82 -51.35 7.49
CA GLU A 417 -28.08 -50.32 6.50
C GLU A 417 -29.55 -49.91 6.58
N ALA A 418 -29.84 -48.62 6.49
CA ALA A 418 -31.22 -48.16 6.36
C ALA A 418 -31.74 -48.46 4.94
N MET A 419 -32.92 -49.07 4.83
CA MET A 419 -33.65 -49.22 3.58
C MET A 419 -34.21 -47.88 3.09
N VAL A 420 -33.31 -47.03 2.61
CA VAL A 420 -33.61 -45.87 1.76
C VAL A 420 -33.36 -46.32 0.32
N GLU A 421 -34.19 -45.87 -0.64
CA GLU A 421 -33.99 -46.06 -2.10
C GLU A 421 -32.59 -45.64 -2.65
N ARG A 422 -31.74 -45.02 -1.80
CA ARG A 422 -30.57 -44.20 -2.16
C ARG A 422 -29.36 -44.52 -1.29
N ALA A 423 -29.30 -45.71 -0.71
CA ALA A 423 -28.26 -46.10 0.22
C ALA A 423 -26.98 -46.58 -0.50
N GLY A 424 -25.81 -46.00 -0.16
CA GLY A 424 -24.52 -46.36 -0.77
C GLY A 424 -24.14 -45.60 -2.05
N LEU A 425 -24.54 -44.33 -2.19
CA LEU A 425 -24.27 -43.52 -3.39
C LEU A 425 -22.80 -43.08 -3.52
N LEU A 426 -22.20 -43.30 -4.70
CA LEU A 426 -20.79 -43.05 -5.02
C LEU A 426 -20.63 -42.04 -6.17
N THR A 427 -20.53 -40.75 -5.82
CA THR A 427 -20.24 -39.65 -6.76
C THR A 427 -18.75 -39.61 -7.14
N ASP A 428 -18.36 -38.74 -8.08
CA ASP A 428 -16.95 -38.57 -8.49
C ASP A 428 -15.99 -38.19 -7.34
N TYR A 429 -16.48 -37.54 -6.28
CA TYR A 429 -15.64 -36.96 -5.21
C TYR A 429 -16.07 -37.31 -3.79
N SER A 430 -17.24 -37.94 -3.61
CA SER A 430 -17.76 -38.32 -2.30
C SER A 430 -18.66 -39.56 -2.33
N PHE A 431 -18.73 -40.23 -1.21
CA PHE A 431 -19.54 -41.43 -0.99
C PHE A 431 -20.38 -41.27 0.28
N SER A 432 -21.55 -41.93 0.36
CA SER A 432 -22.39 -41.87 1.57
C SER A 432 -23.07 -43.19 1.92
N ILE A 433 -22.92 -43.60 3.19
CA ILE A 433 -23.59 -44.76 3.80
C ILE A 433 -24.68 -44.25 4.74
N TYR A 434 -25.90 -44.78 4.64
CA TYR A 434 -26.97 -44.50 5.59
C TYR A 434 -27.07 -45.64 6.60
N LEU A 435 -26.80 -45.30 7.86
CA LEU A 435 -26.95 -46.18 9.01
C LEU A 435 -28.44 -46.24 9.41
N PRO A 436 -28.89 -47.28 10.14
CA PRO A 436 -30.28 -47.38 10.58
C PRO A 436 -30.87 -46.12 11.25
N VAL A 437 -32.19 -46.02 11.19
CA VAL A 437 -32.93 -45.01 11.97
C VAL A 437 -32.73 -45.31 13.46
N GLY A 438 -32.42 -44.28 14.25
CA GLY A 438 -32.10 -44.45 15.68
C GLY A 438 -30.66 -44.87 16.03
N THR A 439 -29.75 -45.06 15.06
CA THR A 439 -28.32 -45.34 15.39
C THR A 439 -27.73 -44.23 16.25
N SER A 440 -27.17 -44.60 17.42
CA SER A 440 -26.72 -43.66 18.45
C SER A 440 -25.53 -42.80 17.98
N PRO A 441 -25.30 -41.59 18.56
CA PRO A 441 -24.13 -40.78 18.23
C PRO A 441 -22.78 -41.51 18.45
N ALA A 442 -22.71 -42.40 19.43
CA ALA A 442 -21.54 -43.23 19.70
C ALA A 442 -21.33 -44.27 18.59
N ASP A 443 -22.39 -44.92 18.12
CA ASP A 443 -22.33 -45.86 17.00
C ASP A 443 -22.00 -45.17 15.67
N VAL A 444 -22.54 -43.97 15.43
CA VAL A 444 -22.17 -43.15 14.26
C VAL A 444 -20.67 -42.82 14.28
N ALA A 445 -20.10 -42.51 15.45
CA ALA A 445 -18.66 -42.26 15.61
C ALA A 445 -17.82 -43.54 15.42
N ALA A 446 -18.23 -44.66 16.02
CA ALA A 446 -17.55 -45.95 15.90
C ALA A 446 -17.61 -46.51 14.46
N ALA A 447 -18.73 -46.34 13.76
CA ALA A 447 -18.90 -46.69 12.35
C ALA A 447 -18.04 -45.80 11.44
N ALA A 448 -17.87 -44.51 11.76
CA ALA A 448 -16.93 -43.62 11.05
C ALA A 448 -15.47 -44.07 11.24
N GLN A 449 -15.07 -44.43 12.46
CA GLN A 449 -13.72 -44.96 12.74
C GLN A 449 -13.46 -46.30 12.06
N LEU A 450 -14.46 -47.20 12.03
CA LEU A 450 -14.35 -48.46 11.28
C LEU A 450 -14.21 -48.20 9.77
N LEU A 451 -14.99 -47.27 9.22
CA LEU A 451 -14.89 -46.88 7.81
C LEU A 451 -13.49 -46.33 7.48
N GLU A 452 -12.93 -45.50 8.37
CA GLU A 452 -11.56 -44.97 8.23
C GLU A 452 -10.50 -46.08 8.20
N ALA A 453 -10.56 -47.01 9.17
CA ALA A 453 -9.64 -48.15 9.23
C ALA A 453 -9.76 -49.08 8.00
N GLU A 454 -10.98 -49.35 7.54
CA GLU A 454 -11.25 -50.20 6.38
C GLU A 454 -10.85 -49.53 5.05
N LEU A 455 -10.98 -48.21 4.92
CA LEU A 455 -10.47 -47.45 3.78
C LEU A 455 -8.95 -47.45 3.75
N ALA A 456 -8.30 -47.19 4.89
CA ALA A 456 -6.85 -47.20 5.02
C ALA A 456 -6.24 -48.58 4.69
N ARG A 457 -6.87 -49.67 5.14
CA ARG A 457 -6.51 -51.06 4.80
C ARG A 457 -6.53 -51.34 3.29
N ARG A 458 -7.36 -50.62 2.53
CA ARG A 458 -7.50 -50.73 1.07
C ARG A 458 -6.73 -49.65 0.29
N GLY A 459 -5.84 -48.92 0.97
CA GLY A 459 -5.03 -47.85 0.38
C GLY A 459 -5.81 -46.57 0.05
N VAL A 460 -7.10 -46.49 0.37
CA VAL A 460 -7.92 -45.30 0.10
C VAL A 460 -7.68 -44.26 1.19
N ARG A 461 -7.21 -43.08 0.78
CA ARG A 461 -6.92 -41.95 1.68
C ARG A 461 -7.87 -40.78 1.40
N PRO A 462 -9.06 -40.75 2.00
CA PRO A 462 -9.96 -39.60 1.88
C PRO A 462 -9.38 -38.36 2.57
N ALA A 463 -9.76 -37.16 2.14
CA ALA A 463 -9.42 -35.92 2.83
C ALA A 463 -10.31 -35.66 4.06
N ALA A 464 -11.51 -36.25 4.08
CA ALA A 464 -12.42 -36.19 5.23
C ALA A 464 -13.36 -37.41 5.27
N ILE A 465 -13.63 -37.89 6.49
CA ILE A 465 -14.74 -38.77 6.82
C ILE A 465 -15.55 -38.05 7.90
N SER A 466 -16.87 -37.97 7.76
CA SER A 466 -17.75 -37.39 8.77
C SER A 466 -18.95 -38.29 9.03
N GLY A 467 -19.10 -38.77 10.27
CA GLY A 467 -20.34 -39.38 10.74
C GLY A 467 -21.31 -38.30 11.21
N ARG A 468 -22.51 -38.27 10.62
CA ARG A 468 -23.54 -37.26 10.89
C ARG A 468 -24.78 -37.92 11.50
N GLY A 469 -25.10 -37.54 12.73
CA GLY A 469 -26.41 -37.81 13.32
C GLY A 469 -27.52 -37.11 12.52
N ALA A 470 -28.67 -37.76 12.39
CA ALA A 470 -29.83 -37.20 11.72
C ALA A 470 -30.37 -35.95 12.46
N ARG A 471 -30.83 -34.93 11.72
CA ARG A 471 -31.50 -33.74 12.30
C ARG A 471 -32.94 -34.02 12.75
N ASN A 472 -33.50 -35.16 12.37
CA ASN A 472 -34.83 -35.63 12.77
C ASN A 472 -34.64 -37.11 13.13
N PRO A 473 -35.02 -37.57 14.34
CA PRO A 473 -34.83 -38.97 14.77
C PRO A 473 -35.45 -40.02 13.84
N ALA A 474 -36.52 -39.67 13.11
CA ALA A 474 -37.18 -40.53 12.12
C ALA A 474 -36.45 -40.58 10.76
N ARG A 475 -35.23 -40.04 10.66
CA ARG A 475 -34.36 -40.16 9.48
C ARG A 475 -33.06 -40.91 9.84
N PRO A 476 -32.46 -41.64 8.89
CA PRO A 476 -31.20 -42.34 9.13
C PRO A 476 -30.03 -41.37 9.37
N SER A 477 -29.18 -41.72 10.34
CA SER A 477 -27.84 -41.15 10.47
C SER A 477 -26.97 -41.60 9.30
N PHE A 478 -25.91 -40.85 8.93
CA PHE A 478 -25.13 -41.19 7.74
C PHE A 478 -23.64 -40.84 7.83
N LEU A 479 -22.82 -41.67 7.20
CA LEU A 479 -21.37 -41.46 7.06
C LEU A 479 -21.11 -40.87 5.67
N VAL A 480 -20.32 -39.79 5.61
CA VAL A 480 -19.86 -39.19 4.34
C VAL A 480 -18.34 -39.31 4.23
N VAL A 481 -17.86 -39.88 3.14
CA VAL A 481 -16.44 -39.94 2.77
C VAL A 481 -16.20 -38.97 1.62
N SER A 482 -15.15 -38.15 1.68
CA SER A 482 -14.83 -37.16 0.64
C SER A 482 -13.37 -37.21 0.22
N LYS A 483 -13.10 -37.17 -1.08
CA LYS A 483 -11.74 -37.12 -1.65
C LYS A 483 -11.05 -35.77 -1.38
N TYR A 484 -11.83 -34.71 -1.24
CA TYR A 484 -11.38 -33.34 -0.99
C TYR A 484 -12.26 -32.67 0.08
N ASP A 485 -11.67 -31.75 0.85
CA ASP A 485 -12.39 -30.90 1.81
C ASP A 485 -12.46 -29.43 1.33
N LYS A 486 -13.22 -28.59 2.05
CA LYS A 486 -13.41 -27.18 1.65
C LYS A 486 -12.13 -26.33 1.68
N SER A 487 -11.01 -26.81 2.25
CA SER A 487 -9.73 -26.09 2.18
C SER A 487 -9.26 -25.92 0.72
N LEU A 488 -9.55 -26.91 -0.15
CA LEU A 488 -9.17 -26.88 -1.55
C LEU A 488 -9.81 -25.70 -2.30
N GLY A 489 -11.11 -25.46 -2.08
CA GLY A 489 -11.83 -24.34 -2.70
C GLY A 489 -11.26 -22.98 -2.28
N VAL A 490 -11.02 -22.80 -0.99
CA VAL A 490 -10.41 -21.57 -0.43
C VAL A 490 -8.98 -21.38 -0.92
N ALA A 491 -8.17 -22.43 -0.93
CA ALA A 491 -6.78 -22.39 -1.41
C ALA A 491 -6.72 -22.01 -2.89
N ARG A 492 -7.59 -22.60 -3.72
CA ARG A 492 -7.75 -22.27 -5.14
C ARG A 492 -8.20 -20.82 -5.32
N LEU A 493 -9.24 -20.35 -4.62
CA LEU A 493 -9.67 -18.95 -4.69
C LEU A 493 -8.53 -17.99 -4.31
N ARG A 494 -7.85 -18.27 -3.20
CA ARG A 494 -6.76 -17.43 -2.71
C ARG A 494 -5.61 -17.35 -3.71
N ALA A 495 -5.18 -18.46 -4.31
CA ALA A 495 -4.09 -18.49 -5.27
C ALA A 495 -4.46 -17.87 -6.63
N ASP A 496 -5.68 -18.11 -7.10
CA ASP A 496 -6.10 -17.86 -8.47
C ASP A 496 -7.13 -16.72 -8.63
N ARG A 497 -7.38 -15.90 -7.60
CA ARG A 497 -8.30 -14.74 -7.65
C ARG A 497 -8.14 -13.89 -8.92
N ASP A 498 -6.92 -13.41 -9.18
CA ASP A 498 -6.57 -12.59 -10.34
C ASP A 498 -6.75 -13.35 -11.68
N TYR A 499 -6.81 -14.68 -11.68
CA TYR A 499 -7.06 -15.54 -12.84
C TYR A 499 -8.57 -15.75 -13.07
N TYR A 500 -9.36 -16.04 -12.03
CA TYR A 500 -10.82 -16.18 -12.14
C TYR A 500 -11.49 -14.87 -12.56
N ALA A 501 -11.07 -13.72 -12.00
CA ALA A 501 -11.54 -12.41 -12.44
C ALA A 501 -11.24 -12.16 -13.94
N ARG A 502 -10.04 -12.53 -14.42
CA ARG A 502 -9.69 -12.43 -15.85
C ARG A 502 -10.50 -13.38 -16.74
N LEU A 503 -10.77 -14.60 -16.27
CA LEU A 503 -11.60 -15.56 -17.00
C LEU A 503 -13.04 -15.08 -17.11
N ARG A 504 -13.61 -14.51 -16.04
CA ARG A 504 -14.92 -13.85 -16.10
C ARG A 504 -14.93 -12.73 -17.13
N ASP A 505 -13.92 -11.86 -17.14
CA ASP A 505 -13.79 -10.81 -18.17
C ASP A 505 -13.70 -11.37 -19.61
N VAL A 506 -12.95 -12.45 -19.82
CA VAL A 506 -12.87 -13.15 -21.12
C VAL A 506 -14.24 -13.70 -21.54
N PHE A 507 -14.91 -14.46 -20.67
CA PHE A 507 -16.20 -15.09 -20.98
C PHE A 507 -17.38 -14.10 -21.05
N GLN A 508 -17.20 -12.88 -20.52
CA GLN A 508 -18.20 -11.81 -20.58
C GLN A 508 -18.03 -10.87 -21.77
N ARG A 509 -16.79 -10.55 -22.15
CA ARG A 509 -16.49 -9.50 -23.15
C ARG A 509 -16.20 -10.05 -24.55
N LEU A 510 -15.70 -11.30 -24.68
CA LEU A 510 -15.28 -11.87 -25.95
C LEU A 510 -16.30 -12.88 -26.51
N PRO A 511 -16.43 -12.99 -27.86
CA PRO A 511 -17.25 -14.03 -28.49
C PRO A 511 -16.66 -15.42 -28.23
N SER A 512 -17.51 -16.45 -28.20
CA SER A 512 -17.17 -17.82 -27.81
C SER A 512 -15.94 -18.41 -28.51
N TRP A 513 -15.75 -18.12 -29.80
CA TRP A 513 -14.61 -18.62 -30.58
C TRP A 513 -13.25 -18.05 -30.13
N LEU A 514 -13.21 -16.84 -29.55
CA LEU A 514 -12.00 -16.27 -28.95
C LEU A 514 -11.76 -16.70 -27.51
N GLN A 515 -12.80 -17.15 -26.79
CA GLN A 515 -12.72 -17.40 -25.35
C GLN A 515 -11.67 -18.44 -24.98
N GLY A 516 -11.50 -19.51 -25.76
CA GLY A 516 -10.47 -20.53 -25.52
C GLY A 516 -9.04 -19.99 -25.65
N LEU A 517 -8.76 -19.25 -26.73
CA LEU A 517 -7.46 -18.61 -26.96
C LEU A 517 -7.13 -17.59 -25.87
N SER A 518 -8.10 -16.75 -25.49
CA SER A 518 -7.92 -15.73 -24.44
C SER A 518 -7.87 -16.30 -23.02
N ALA A 519 -8.56 -17.41 -22.73
CA ALA A 519 -8.41 -18.13 -21.47
C ALA A 519 -7.00 -18.74 -21.34
N ASN A 520 -6.50 -19.38 -22.40
CA ASN A 520 -5.13 -19.90 -22.46
C ASN A 520 -4.08 -18.79 -22.30
N ALA A 521 -4.32 -17.59 -22.85
CA ALA A 521 -3.48 -16.43 -22.60
C ALA A 521 -3.58 -15.92 -21.14
N ALA A 522 -4.80 -15.85 -20.58
CA ALA A 522 -5.04 -15.40 -19.20
C ALA A 522 -4.44 -16.34 -18.14
N ALA A 523 -4.32 -17.63 -18.45
CA ALA A 523 -3.65 -18.64 -17.63
C ALA A 523 -2.12 -18.49 -17.59
N ARG A 524 -1.52 -17.96 -18.67
CA ARG A 524 -0.08 -17.64 -18.78
C ARG A 524 0.30 -16.32 -18.09
N LEU A 525 -0.67 -15.44 -17.83
CA LEU A 525 -0.43 -14.20 -17.08
C LEU A 525 -0.21 -14.51 -15.59
N PRO A 526 0.69 -13.77 -14.89
CA PRO A 526 0.90 -13.95 -13.46
C PRO A 526 -0.39 -13.94 -12.65
N ARG A 527 -0.47 -14.83 -11.67
CA ARG A 527 -1.57 -14.92 -10.71
C ARG A 527 -1.14 -14.15 -9.46
N ALA A 528 -1.98 -13.22 -9.02
CA ALA A 528 -1.77 -12.54 -7.75
C ALA A 528 -2.67 -13.22 -6.72
N ALA A 529 -2.04 -13.83 -5.71
CA ALA A 529 -2.78 -14.43 -4.62
C ALA A 529 -3.33 -13.34 -3.69
N ALA A 530 -4.52 -13.56 -3.12
CA ALA A 530 -4.99 -12.76 -2.00
C ALA A 530 -4.15 -13.07 -0.74
N PRO A 531 -3.77 -12.08 0.08
CA PRO A 531 -3.18 -12.31 1.40
C PRO A 531 -4.12 -13.15 2.28
N GLY A 532 -3.57 -13.93 3.22
CA GLY A 532 -4.37 -14.79 4.10
C GLY A 532 -5.34 -13.98 4.96
N GLU A 533 -4.86 -12.86 5.50
CA GLU A 533 -5.60 -11.89 6.28
C GLU A 533 -6.66 -11.09 5.50
N LYS A 534 -6.70 -11.27 4.17
CA LYS A 534 -7.66 -10.66 3.24
C LYS A 534 -8.68 -11.65 2.66
N VAL A 535 -8.78 -12.85 3.24
CA VAL A 535 -9.86 -13.80 2.97
C VAL A 535 -10.90 -13.74 4.10
N LEU A 536 -12.17 -13.59 3.73
CA LEU A 536 -13.32 -13.84 4.60
C LEU A 536 -13.91 -15.23 4.28
N MET A 537 -14.29 -15.97 5.31
CA MET A 537 -15.01 -17.24 5.22
C MET A 537 -16.29 -17.14 6.05
N VAL A 538 -17.42 -17.55 5.49
CA VAL A 538 -18.74 -17.58 6.14
C VAL A 538 -19.34 -18.96 5.92
N GLY A 539 -19.79 -19.59 7.00
CA GLY A 539 -20.26 -20.98 6.99
C GLY A 539 -21.11 -21.30 8.22
N ASP A 540 -21.77 -22.47 8.24
CA ASP A 540 -22.76 -22.78 9.27
C ASP A 540 -22.10 -23.41 10.52
N HIS A 541 -21.33 -24.49 10.38
CA HIS A 541 -20.69 -25.21 11.50
C HIS A 541 -19.16 -25.23 11.38
N PHE A 542 -18.48 -24.54 12.29
CA PHE A 542 -17.02 -24.60 12.45
C PHE A 542 -16.59 -25.54 13.60
N LEU A 543 -17.45 -26.46 14.05
CA LEU A 543 -17.19 -27.43 15.12
C LEU A 543 -18.01 -28.73 14.99
N GLY A 544 -17.56 -29.80 15.65
CA GLY A 544 -18.32 -31.04 15.90
C GLY A 544 -18.42 -32.01 14.71
N SER A 545 -19.51 -32.78 14.64
CA SER A 545 -19.76 -33.75 13.57
C SER A 545 -20.00 -33.13 12.19
N ARG A 546 -20.01 -31.79 12.09
CA ARG A 546 -20.26 -31.00 10.87
C ARG A 546 -19.10 -30.05 10.51
N VAL A 547 -17.86 -30.40 10.87
CA VAL A 547 -16.61 -29.64 10.58
C VAL A 547 -16.27 -29.44 9.09
N GLU A 548 -17.22 -29.40 8.17
CA GLU A 548 -16.93 -29.12 6.76
C GLU A 548 -16.40 -27.70 6.55
N ASP A 549 -16.94 -26.70 7.24
CA ASP A 549 -16.53 -25.29 7.10
C ASP A 549 -15.29 -24.97 7.93
N LEU A 550 -15.04 -25.70 9.02
CA LEU A 550 -13.75 -25.66 9.73
C LEU A 550 -12.55 -25.88 8.79
N ASN A 551 -12.73 -26.71 7.74
CA ASN A 551 -11.69 -26.95 6.74
C ASN A 551 -11.35 -25.71 5.89
N MET A 552 -12.26 -24.74 5.73
CA MET A 552 -11.94 -23.48 5.04
C MET A 552 -10.75 -22.79 5.70
N THR A 553 -10.69 -22.81 7.05
CA THR A 553 -9.67 -22.13 7.84
C THR A 553 -8.27 -22.69 7.62
N LYS A 554 -8.13 -24.00 7.32
CA LYS A 554 -6.83 -24.64 7.00
C LYS A 554 -6.11 -23.92 5.85
N ALA A 555 -6.86 -23.45 4.86
CA ALA A 555 -6.30 -22.78 3.69
C ALA A 555 -5.97 -21.31 3.95
N ALA A 556 -6.71 -20.64 4.84
CA ALA A 556 -6.53 -19.24 5.20
C ALA A 556 -6.63 -19.04 6.73
N PRO A 557 -5.65 -19.53 7.52
CA PRO A 557 -5.73 -19.49 8.99
C PRO A 557 -5.68 -18.06 9.54
N GLU A 558 -5.01 -17.16 8.81
CA GLU A 558 -4.99 -15.72 9.05
C GLU A 558 -6.30 -15.01 8.64
N GLY A 559 -7.24 -15.69 7.98
CA GLY A 559 -8.48 -15.10 7.46
C GLY A 559 -9.55 -14.94 8.53
N LEU A 560 -10.49 -14.03 8.29
CA LEU A 560 -11.65 -13.86 9.17
C LEU A 560 -12.66 -14.98 8.87
N SER A 561 -13.11 -15.70 9.90
CA SER A 561 -14.10 -16.78 9.77
C SER A 561 -15.33 -16.48 10.62
N LEU A 562 -16.52 -16.47 10.01
CA LEU A 562 -17.79 -16.16 10.67
C LEU A 562 -18.73 -17.37 10.62
N ALA A 563 -19.00 -17.95 11.80
CA ALA A 563 -19.85 -19.11 11.99
C ALA A 563 -21.29 -18.66 12.23
N VAL A 564 -22.15 -18.77 11.20
CA VAL A 564 -23.54 -18.31 11.25
C VAL A 564 -24.54 -19.39 11.71
N GLY A 565 -24.14 -20.67 11.76
CA GLY A 565 -24.98 -21.75 12.29
C GLY A 565 -24.97 -21.84 13.83
N GLY A 566 -24.12 -21.06 14.50
CA GLY A 566 -24.09 -20.97 15.98
C GLY A 566 -22.95 -21.73 16.67
N VAL A 567 -22.08 -22.44 15.95
CA VAL A 567 -20.97 -23.22 16.57
C VAL A 567 -19.60 -23.01 15.91
N ALA A 568 -18.56 -22.85 16.72
CA ALA A 568 -17.18 -22.71 16.25
C ALA A 568 -16.13 -23.23 17.24
N ASP A 569 -15.08 -23.87 16.69
CA ASP A 569 -13.96 -24.42 17.45
C ASP A 569 -13.09 -23.30 18.04
N PRO A 570 -12.93 -23.21 19.38
CA PRO A 570 -12.14 -22.16 20.02
C PRO A 570 -10.66 -22.18 19.60
N ARG A 571 -10.14 -23.31 19.13
CA ARG A 571 -8.73 -23.49 18.72
C ARG A 571 -8.36 -22.72 17.46
N VAL A 572 -9.33 -22.20 16.70
CA VAL A 572 -9.09 -21.28 15.58
C VAL A 572 -9.04 -19.84 16.11
N GLU A 573 -7.94 -19.12 15.90
CA GLU A 573 -7.74 -17.78 16.48
C GLU A 573 -8.63 -16.68 15.86
N ARG A 574 -9.11 -16.85 14.62
CA ARG A 574 -9.89 -15.84 13.89
C ARG A 574 -11.31 -16.30 13.50
N VAL A 575 -11.88 -17.25 14.22
CA VAL A 575 -13.30 -17.62 14.09
C VAL A 575 -14.18 -16.92 15.12
N PHE A 576 -15.37 -16.50 14.72
CA PHE A 576 -16.36 -15.84 15.58
C PHE A 576 -17.73 -16.44 15.32
N VAL A 577 -18.49 -16.75 16.37
CA VAL A 577 -19.90 -17.16 16.23
C VAL A 577 -20.75 -15.89 16.13
N TRP A 578 -21.63 -15.84 15.13
CA TRP A 578 -22.46 -14.66 14.88
C TRP A 578 -23.71 -14.65 15.79
N PRO A 579 -24.18 -13.47 16.28
CA PRO A 579 -25.33 -13.39 17.18
C PRO A 579 -26.66 -13.71 16.48
N SER A 580 -26.84 -13.27 15.22
CA SER A 580 -27.94 -13.74 14.37
C SER A 580 -27.53 -15.05 13.66
N ARG A 581 -28.50 -15.88 13.26
CA ARG A 581 -28.23 -17.20 12.66
C ARG A 581 -28.47 -17.24 11.15
N GLY A 582 -27.75 -18.14 10.47
CA GLY A 582 -27.88 -18.54 9.06
C GLY A 582 -28.06 -17.37 8.09
N PHE A 583 -29.08 -17.49 7.23
CA PHE A 583 -29.43 -16.51 6.18
C PHE A 583 -29.43 -15.05 6.67
N SER A 584 -30.04 -14.75 7.83
CA SER A 584 -30.08 -13.37 8.36
C SER A 584 -28.70 -12.79 8.67
N ALA A 585 -27.81 -13.60 9.23
CA ALA A 585 -26.43 -13.22 9.50
C ALA A 585 -25.64 -13.01 8.21
N THR A 586 -25.76 -13.95 7.26
CA THR A 586 -25.05 -13.84 5.98
C THR A 586 -25.53 -12.63 5.17
N GLN A 587 -26.82 -12.27 5.26
CA GLN A 587 -27.36 -11.03 4.70
C GLN A 587 -26.77 -9.76 5.33
N GLU A 588 -26.63 -9.73 6.66
CA GLU A 588 -26.01 -8.64 7.42
C GLU A 588 -24.52 -8.48 7.07
N ILE A 589 -23.77 -9.58 7.00
CA ILE A 589 -22.37 -9.62 6.59
C ILE A 589 -22.21 -9.14 5.13
N MET A 590 -23.08 -9.60 4.21
CA MET A 590 -23.10 -9.11 2.83
C MET A 590 -23.50 -7.64 2.72
N ALA A 591 -24.35 -7.12 3.61
CA ALA A 591 -24.69 -5.69 3.65
C ALA A 591 -23.45 -4.84 3.99
N ALA A 592 -22.64 -5.22 4.98
CA ALA A 592 -21.37 -4.54 5.29
C ALA A 592 -20.34 -4.63 4.15
N LEU A 593 -20.18 -5.81 3.55
CA LEU A 593 -19.29 -6.03 2.41
C LEU A 593 -19.70 -5.24 1.16
N SER A 594 -21.00 -5.07 0.92
CA SER A 594 -21.53 -4.34 -0.25
C SER A 594 -21.69 -2.84 0.00
N ALA A 595 -21.88 -2.43 1.27
CA ALA A 595 -21.99 -1.03 1.66
C ALA A 595 -20.84 -0.22 1.06
N ARG A 596 -21.16 0.93 0.47
CA ARG A 596 -20.13 1.88 0.09
C ARG A 596 -19.53 2.42 1.37
N GLY A 597 -18.35 1.89 1.73
CA GLY A 597 -17.58 2.41 2.84
C GLY A 597 -17.42 3.93 2.71
N SER A 598 -17.28 4.60 3.84
CA SER A 598 -17.30 6.07 3.96
C SER A 598 -16.29 6.80 3.07
N GLY A 599 -15.36 6.07 2.45
CA GLY A 599 -14.53 6.39 1.27
C GLY A 599 -15.27 6.84 -0.01
N GLY A 600 -16.36 7.59 0.12
CA GLY A 600 -16.36 8.87 -0.57
C GLY A 600 -15.13 9.66 -0.11
N VAL A 601 -14.49 10.42 -1.01
CA VAL A 601 -13.26 11.15 -0.69
C VAL A 601 -13.46 12.01 0.57
N ASP A 602 -12.67 11.78 1.62
CA ASP A 602 -12.69 12.62 2.83
C ASP A 602 -12.22 14.02 2.45
N LYS A 603 -13.20 14.89 2.20
CA LYS A 603 -12.98 16.26 1.71
C LYS A 603 -12.16 17.09 2.71
N LYS A 604 -12.27 16.80 4.02
CA LYS A 604 -11.55 17.51 5.07
C LYS A 604 -10.08 17.09 5.08
N ALA A 605 -9.83 15.78 5.09
CA ALA A 605 -8.47 15.25 5.05
C ALA A 605 -7.76 15.58 3.73
N VAL A 606 -8.47 15.53 2.60
CA VAL A 606 -7.92 15.91 1.28
C VAL A 606 -7.67 17.42 1.17
N GLY A 607 -8.62 18.27 1.58
CA GLY A 607 -8.42 19.72 1.60
C GLY A 607 -7.23 20.10 2.48
N GLY A 608 -7.13 19.49 3.66
CA GLY A 608 -5.99 19.65 4.56
C GLY A 608 -4.66 19.13 4.00
N LEU A 609 -4.67 17.98 3.32
CA LEU A 609 -3.48 17.41 2.67
C LEU A 609 -2.97 18.32 1.54
N PHE A 610 -3.86 18.88 0.73
CA PHE A 610 -3.47 19.85 -0.30
C PHE A 610 -3.03 21.19 0.32
N ALA A 611 -3.68 21.69 1.37
CA ALA A 611 -3.29 22.92 2.04
C ALA A 611 -1.91 22.81 2.72
N GLN A 612 -1.69 21.78 3.54
CA GLN A 612 -0.40 21.56 4.23
C GLN A 612 0.73 21.37 3.21
N ARG A 613 0.49 20.59 2.14
CA ARG A 613 1.46 20.36 1.07
C ARG A 613 1.77 21.66 0.30
N THR A 614 0.75 22.48 0.01
CA THR A 614 0.94 23.77 -0.67
C THR A 614 1.86 24.69 0.12
N LEU A 615 1.57 24.89 1.41
CA LEU A 615 2.36 25.71 2.31
C LEU A 615 3.78 25.15 2.53
N SER A 616 3.91 23.82 2.68
CA SER A 616 5.22 23.17 2.84
C SER A 616 6.07 23.23 1.56
N ILE A 617 5.44 23.30 0.38
CA ILE A 617 6.14 23.56 -0.88
C ILE A 617 6.59 25.03 -0.94
N ILE A 618 5.73 26.00 -0.60
CA ILE A 618 6.12 27.43 -0.53
C ILE A 618 7.36 27.62 0.37
N ALA A 619 7.34 27.05 1.58
CA ALA A 619 8.49 27.06 2.48
C ALA A 619 9.74 26.41 1.85
N PHE A 620 9.58 25.27 1.19
CA PHE A 620 10.68 24.56 0.52
C PHE A 620 11.27 25.34 -0.67
N VAL A 621 10.45 26.08 -1.45
CA VAL A 621 10.97 26.94 -2.53
C VAL A 621 11.84 28.05 -1.93
N LEU A 622 11.33 28.73 -0.91
CA LEU A 622 12.02 29.84 -0.24
C LEU A 622 13.37 29.40 0.34
N THR A 623 13.43 28.29 1.08
CA THR A 623 14.71 27.79 1.61
C THR A 623 15.61 27.20 0.53
N SER A 624 15.07 26.58 -0.53
CA SER A 624 15.88 26.05 -1.65
C SER A 624 16.54 27.14 -2.49
N VAL A 625 15.89 28.29 -2.67
CA VAL A 625 16.49 29.47 -3.30
C VAL A 625 17.55 30.08 -2.40
N ALA A 626 17.34 30.14 -1.08
CA ALA A 626 18.30 30.72 -0.14
C ALA A 626 19.51 29.82 0.18
N TYR A 627 19.41 28.48 0.03
CA TYR A 627 20.46 27.55 0.46
C TYR A 627 21.83 27.74 -0.21
N PRO A 628 21.96 27.96 -1.53
CA PRO A 628 23.26 28.20 -2.16
C PRO A 628 23.97 29.43 -1.56
N PHE A 629 23.25 30.53 -1.37
CA PHE A 629 23.78 31.80 -0.86
C PHE A 629 24.13 31.77 0.64
N VAL A 630 23.67 30.74 1.37
CA VAL A 630 24.15 30.43 2.72
C VAL A 630 25.31 29.44 2.71
N ALA A 631 25.29 28.42 1.85
CA ALA A 631 26.26 27.34 1.86
C ALA A 631 27.56 27.68 1.13
N ILE A 632 27.50 28.27 -0.06
CA ILE A 632 28.68 28.59 -0.89
C ILE A 632 29.66 29.52 -0.14
N PRO A 633 29.22 30.59 0.57
CA PRO A 633 30.15 31.41 1.36
C PRO A 633 30.80 30.69 2.56
N VAL A 634 30.21 29.59 3.07
CA VAL A 634 30.71 28.85 4.24
C VAL A 634 31.64 27.71 3.86
N VAL A 635 31.40 27.04 2.72
CA VAL A 635 32.15 25.83 2.31
C VAL A 635 32.77 25.88 0.91
N GLY A 636 32.63 27.01 0.21
CA GLY A 636 33.01 27.17 -1.18
C GLY A 636 32.17 26.33 -2.15
N VAL A 637 32.37 26.56 -3.45
CA VAL A 637 31.64 25.84 -4.51
C VAL A 637 31.85 24.33 -4.44
N ALA A 638 33.10 23.88 -4.22
CA ALA A 638 33.41 22.45 -4.11
C ALA A 638 32.74 21.79 -2.89
N GLY A 639 32.78 22.45 -1.72
CA GLY A 639 32.11 21.99 -0.52
C GLY A 639 30.59 21.98 -0.65
N PHE A 640 30.01 22.98 -1.32
CA PHE A 640 28.57 23.00 -1.61
C PHE A 640 28.16 21.83 -2.51
N GLY A 641 28.94 21.54 -3.56
CA GLY A 641 28.74 20.36 -4.41
C GLY A 641 28.86 19.05 -3.63
N ALA A 642 29.74 18.98 -2.63
CA ALA A 642 29.86 17.84 -1.73
C ALA A 642 28.66 17.70 -0.76
N LEU A 643 28.16 18.80 -0.19
CA LEU A 643 26.93 18.82 0.63
C LEU A 643 25.71 18.32 -0.15
N MET A 644 25.58 18.76 -1.41
CA MET A 644 24.51 18.34 -2.33
C MET A 644 24.68 16.90 -2.79
N ALA A 645 25.92 16.42 -2.95
CA ALA A 645 26.18 15.01 -3.26
C ALA A 645 25.88 14.06 -2.10
N LEU A 646 26.21 14.42 -0.85
CA LEU A 646 26.05 13.53 0.30
C LEU A 646 24.62 13.49 0.86
N GLY A 647 23.86 14.59 0.81
CA GLY A 647 22.48 14.66 1.30
C GLY A 647 21.53 13.55 0.78
N PRO A 648 21.47 13.31 -0.55
CA PRO A 648 20.65 12.24 -1.13
C PRO A 648 21.04 10.83 -0.65
N LEU A 649 22.27 10.60 -0.17
CA LEU A 649 22.68 9.30 0.34
C LEU A 649 21.96 8.95 1.66
N ALA A 650 21.62 9.95 2.48
CA ALA A 650 20.82 9.76 3.68
C ALA A 650 19.40 9.26 3.38
N ALA A 651 18.80 9.74 2.29
CA ALA A 651 17.49 9.28 1.82
C ALA A 651 17.48 7.78 1.43
N ILE A 652 18.65 7.24 1.01
CA ILE A 652 18.84 5.81 0.69
C ILE A 652 18.85 4.98 1.97
N ALA A 653 19.67 5.37 2.96
CA ALA A 653 19.80 4.65 4.23
C ALA A 653 18.50 4.63 5.04
N THR A 654 17.70 5.70 4.96
CA THR A 654 16.50 5.90 5.78
C THR A 654 15.19 5.40 5.16
N GLY A 655 15.16 5.01 3.88
CA GLY A 655 13.95 4.47 3.23
C GLY A 655 13.24 3.33 4.01
N PRO A 656 13.96 2.32 4.54
CA PRO A 656 13.36 1.26 5.35
C PRO A 656 12.79 1.74 6.70
N LEU A 657 13.34 2.82 7.27
CA LEU A 657 12.85 3.46 8.50
C LEU A 657 11.56 4.24 8.20
N ASN A 658 11.54 5.00 7.10
CA ASN A 658 10.38 5.77 6.64
C ASN A 658 9.18 4.86 6.36
N GLY A 659 9.40 3.72 5.68
CA GLY A 659 8.40 2.67 5.47
C GLY A 659 7.97 1.91 6.74
N TYR A 660 8.70 2.03 7.85
CA TYR A 660 8.30 1.52 9.16
C TYR A 660 7.49 2.55 9.95
N ILE A 661 7.94 3.81 10.00
CA ILE A 661 7.22 4.95 10.60
C ILE A 661 5.81 5.05 9.99
N ALA A 662 5.71 5.03 8.66
CA ALA A 662 4.43 5.09 7.93
C ALA A 662 3.53 3.83 8.07
N LYS A 663 4.03 2.74 8.67
CA LYS A 663 3.28 1.51 8.99
C LYS A 663 2.97 1.37 10.49
N ARG A 664 3.49 2.25 11.36
CA ARG A 664 3.33 2.18 12.83
C ARG A 664 2.70 3.44 13.47
N LEU A 665 2.77 4.60 12.83
CA LEU A 665 2.06 5.82 13.26
C LEU A 665 0.76 6.00 12.47
N SER A 666 -0.20 6.77 13.03
CA SER A 666 -1.30 7.31 12.22
C SER A 666 -0.74 8.24 11.14
N ALA A 667 -1.45 8.41 10.03
CA ALA A 667 -1.05 9.36 8.99
C ALA A 667 -0.85 10.78 9.56
N ARG A 668 -1.76 11.21 10.46
CA ARG A 668 -1.65 12.46 11.20
C ARG A 668 -0.33 12.57 11.97
N ASN A 669 0.00 11.57 12.78
CA ASN A 669 1.19 11.61 13.63
C ASN A 669 2.50 11.49 12.81
N ALA A 670 2.50 10.73 11.70
CA ALA A 670 3.64 10.64 10.79
C ALA A 670 3.90 11.96 10.05
N MET A 671 2.83 12.64 9.58
CA MET A 671 2.94 13.95 8.93
C MET A 671 3.30 15.06 9.92
N ALA A 672 2.74 15.02 11.14
CA ALA A 672 3.09 15.94 12.21
C ALA A 672 4.56 15.81 12.61
N LEU A 673 5.07 14.58 12.80
CA LEU A 673 6.49 14.32 13.06
C LEU A 673 7.38 14.90 11.96
N ASN A 674 7.07 14.61 10.69
CA ASN A 674 7.81 15.15 9.56
C ASN A 674 7.78 16.70 9.51
N THR A 675 6.66 17.33 9.88
CA THR A 675 6.52 18.79 9.94
C THR A 675 7.32 19.42 11.07
N VAL A 676 7.34 18.78 12.25
CA VAL A 676 8.18 19.21 13.38
C VAL A 676 9.66 19.10 13.03
N VAL A 677 10.12 17.99 12.42
CA VAL A 677 11.53 17.89 12.00
C VAL A 677 11.84 18.90 10.89
N ARG A 678 10.92 19.20 9.96
CA ARG A 678 11.10 20.31 8.99
C ARG A 678 11.31 21.66 9.68
N ALA A 679 10.52 21.96 10.72
CA ALA A 679 10.69 23.20 11.47
C ALA A 679 12.02 23.26 12.23
N VAL A 680 12.45 22.15 12.86
CA VAL A 680 13.74 22.08 13.56
C VAL A 680 14.91 22.25 12.58
N LEU A 681 14.86 21.64 11.39
CA LEU A 681 15.90 21.80 10.37
C LEU A 681 15.89 23.18 9.69
N ALA A 682 14.71 23.80 9.58
CA ALA A 682 14.62 25.19 9.16
C ALA A 682 15.27 26.10 10.22
N ALA A 683 14.94 25.94 11.51
CA ALA A 683 15.50 26.72 12.61
C ALA A 683 17.01 26.49 12.82
N SER A 684 17.54 25.29 12.55
CA SER A 684 18.96 25.02 12.77
C SER A 684 19.88 25.88 11.90
N MET A 685 19.46 26.27 10.69
CA MET A 685 20.28 27.10 9.79
C MET A 685 20.61 28.49 10.38
N PRO A 686 19.63 29.34 10.76
CA PRO A 686 19.91 30.63 11.38
C PRO A 686 20.49 30.50 12.80
N LEU A 687 20.18 29.44 13.55
CA LEU A 687 20.80 29.21 14.87
C LEU A 687 22.29 28.87 14.74
N LEU A 688 22.67 27.98 13.81
CA LEU A 688 24.08 27.69 13.51
C LEU A 688 24.81 28.95 13.03
N ALA A 689 24.14 29.83 12.28
CA ALA A 689 24.71 31.12 11.88
C ALA A 689 24.92 32.06 13.08
N ALA A 690 23.91 32.24 13.93
CA ALA A 690 23.97 33.12 15.10
C ALA A 690 25.03 32.70 16.13
N PHE A 691 25.27 31.39 16.29
CA PHE A 691 26.31 30.87 17.18
C PHE A 691 27.70 30.70 16.51
N GLY A 692 27.87 31.10 15.23
CA GLY A 692 29.14 30.91 14.52
C GLY A 692 29.51 29.45 14.23
N LEU A 693 28.55 28.52 14.34
CA LEU A 693 28.71 27.07 14.19
C LEU A 693 28.48 26.58 12.74
N MET A 694 28.32 27.47 11.77
CA MET A 694 28.23 27.10 10.36
C MET A 694 29.58 26.56 9.86
N SER A 695 29.57 25.30 9.46
CA SER A 695 30.74 24.58 8.93
C SER A 695 30.27 23.51 7.95
N PHE A 696 31.21 22.90 7.22
CA PHE A 696 30.88 21.75 6.37
C PHE A 696 30.15 20.63 7.14
N TRP A 697 30.52 20.36 8.39
CA TRP A 697 29.93 19.25 9.16
C TRP A 697 28.52 19.54 9.65
N THR A 698 28.25 20.76 10.10
CA THR A 698 26.90 21.15 10.55
C THR A 698 25.94 21.32 9.37
N LEU A 699 26.41 21.86 8.24
CA LEU A 699 25.65 21.89 6.99
C LEU A 699 25.44 20.49 6.38
N LEU A 700 26.41 19.57 6.53
CA LEU A 700 26.27 18.18 6.08
C LEU A 700 25.21 17.44 6.90
N LEU A 701 25.19 17.62 8.23
CA LEU A 701 24.15 17.06 9.09
C LEU A 701 22.76 17.59 8.72
N ALA A 702 22.64 18.89 8.45
CA ALA A 702 21.39 19.49 7.95
C ALA A 702 20.97 18.92 6.58
N SER A 703 21.90 18.76 5.63
CA SER A 703 21.66 18.15 4.32
C SER A 703 21.20 16.69 4.42
N ILE A 704 21.87 15.89 5.25
CA ILE A 704 21.52 14.50 5.58
C ILE A 704 20.10 14.41 6.16
N ALA A 705 19.78 15.25 7.13
CA ALA A 705 18.48 15.24 7.78
C ALA A 705 17.36 15.75 6.86
N ASN A 706 17.62 16.76 6.02
CA ASN A 706 16.68 17.22 5.00
C ASN A 706 16.40 16.14 3.93
N GLY A 707 17.44 15.41 3.52
CA GLY A 707 17.32 14.24 2.64
C GLY A 707 16.45 13.13 3.25
N TRP A 708 16.68 12.79 4.52
CA TRP A 708 15.83 11.87 5.27
C TRP A 708 14.37 12.33 5.32
N VAL A 709 14.12 13.57 5.75
CA VAL A 709 12.78 14.16 5.91
C VAL A 709 12.03 14.24 4.58
N SER A 710 12.72 14.57 3.50
CA SER A 710 12.14 14.57 2.15
C SER A 710 11.73 13.16 1.71
N SER A 711 12.58 12.16 1.94
CA SER A 711 12.25 10.73 1.74
C SER A 711 11.06 10.28 2.62
N SER A 712 10.98 10.76 3.86
CA SER A 712 9.91 10.43 4.81
C SER A 712 8.56 11.03 4.39
N VAL A 713 8.52 12.30 3.99
CA VAL A 713 7.30 12.96 3.49
C VAL A 713 6.80 12.27 2.22
N ILE A 714 7.67 12.01 1.25
CA ILE A 714 7.29 11.29 0.02
C ILE A 714 6.73 9.89 0.34
N THR A 715 7.33 9.18 1.30
CA THR A 715 6.85 7.84 1.72
C THR A 715 5.49 7.90 2.41
N THR A 716 5.34 8.81 3.38
CA THR A 716 4.09 8.97 4.17
C THR A 716 2.94 9.52 3.34
N GLU A 717 3.17 10.52 2.49
CA GLU A 717 2.16 11.05 1.58
C GLU A 717 1.72 10.01 0.55
N ASN A 718 2.62 9.28 -0.11
CA ASN A 718 2.22 8.26 -1.10
C ASN A 718 1.37 7.14 -0.49
N ILE A 719 1.73 6.67 0.71
CA ILE A 719 0.94 5.68 1.46
C ILE A 719 -0.44 6.24 1.81
N TYR A 720 -0.52 7.51 2.22
CA TYR A 720 -1.77 8.12 2.67
C TYR A 720 -2.70 8.55 1.52
N VAL A 721 -2.16 9.13 0.44
CA VAL A 721 -2.90 9.43 -0.79
C VAL A 721 -3.52 8.15 -1.35
N LYS A 722 -2.81 7.01 -1.34
CA LYS A 722 -3.36 5.71 -1.74
C LYS A 722 -4.62 5.32 -0.95
N ARG A 723 -4.71 5.69 0.34
CA ARG A 723 -5.92 5.46 1.17
C ARG A 723 -7.01 6.46 0.84
N LEU A 724 -6.73 7.77 0.97
CA LEU A 724 -7.74 8.84 0.77
C LEU A 724 -8.38 8.89 -0.62
N SER A 725 -7.61 8.53 -1.65
CA SER A 725 -8.08 8.60 -3.04
C SER A 725 -8.82 7.35 -3.51
N GLY A 726 -8.55 6.19 -2.90
CA GLY A 726 -9.04 4.88 -3.35
C GLY A 726 -8.84 4.69 -4.86
N LYS A 727 -9.94 4.49 -5.59
CA LYS A 727 -9.94 4.34 -7.06
C LYS A 727 -9.48 5.58 -7.85
N HIS A 728 -9.33 6.74 -7.20
CA HIS A 728 -8.95 8.01 -7.82
C HIS A 728 -7.45 8.34 -7.71
N LEU A 729 -6.61 7.42 -7.23
CA LEU A 729 -5.17 7.62 -7.02
C LEU A 729 -4.41 8.27 -8.18
N GLY A 730 -4.72 7.88 -9.43
CA GLY A 730 -4.10 8.50 -10.61
C GLY A 730 -4.40 9.99 -10.74
N ALA A 731 -5.65 10.40 -10.49
CA ALA A 731 -6.05 11.81 -10.52
C ALA A 731 -5.48 12.59 -9.33
N PHE A 732 -5.40 11.98 -8.16
CA PHE A 732 -4.77 12.58 -6.98
C PHE A 732 -3.28 12.84 -7.19
N ASN A 733 -2.53 11.86 -7.71
CA ASN A 733 -1.11 12.02 -7.99
C ASN A 733 -0.86 13.08 -9.08
N ALA A 734 -1.72 13.12 -10.12
CA ALA A 734 -1.65 14.16 -11.15
C ALA A 734 -1.91 15.57 -10.56
N LEU A 735 -2.94 15.74 -9.73
CA LEU A 735 -3.23 17.02 -9.06
C LEU A 735 -2.13 17.42 -8.08
N ALA A 736 -1.60 16.48 -7.29
CA ALA A 736 -0.53 16.74 -6.33
C ALA A 736 0.81 17.10 -7.01
N TRP A 737 1.06 16.56 -8.22
CA TRP A 737 2.19 16.94 -9.07
C TRP A 737 1.98 18.31 -9.71
N ILE A 738 0.82 18.56 -10.33
CA ILE A 738 0.49 19.86 -10.94
C ILE A 738 0.55 20.97 -9.89
N ASN A 739 0.04 20.75 -8.69
CA ASN A 739 0.12 21.71 -7.58
C ASN A 739 1.58 22.07 -7.25
N TYR A 740 2.48 21.09 -7.17
CA TYR A 740 3.90 21.33 -6.92
C TYR A 740 4.54 22.21 -8.01
N VAL A 741 4.27 21.91 -9.29
CA VAL A 741 4.83 22.68 -10.40
C VAL A 741 4.19 24.08 -10.50
N VAL A 742 2.88 24.23 -10.25
CA VAL A 742 2.20 25.54 -10.21
C VAL A 742 2.76 26.44 -9.12
N ILE A 743 3.01 25.91 -7.91
CA ILE A 743 3.59 26.70 -6.81
C ILE A 743 5.02 27.14 -7.16
N GLN A 744 5.84 26.24 -7.68
CA GLN A 744 7.20 26.58 -8.14
C GLN A 744 7.18 27.72 -9.17
N VAL A 745 6.28 27.64 -10.17
CA VAL A 745 6.09 28.70 -11.18
C VAL A 745 5.60 30.00 -10.55
N ALA A 746 4.61 29.97 -9.67
CA ALA A 746 4.05 31.17 -9.06
C ALA A 746 5.06 31.88 -8.15
N MET A 747 5.76 31.14 -7.29
CA MET A 747 6.78 31.72 -6.40
C MET A 747 8.01 32.22 -7.21
N GLY A 748 8.48 31.45 -8.18
CA GLY A 748 9.65 31.79 -9.00
C GLY A 748 9.40 32.91 -10.02
N LEU A 749 8.36 32.80 -10.85
CA LEU A 749 8.13 33.70 -11.99
C LEU A 749 7.16 34.86 -11.73
N ILE A 750 6.27 34.78 -10.74
CA ILE A 750 5.22 35.80 -10.54
C ILE A 750 5.53 36.62 -9.29
N VAL A 751 5.61 35.96 -8.12
CA VAL A 751 6.05 36.60 -6.87
C VAL A 751 7.51 37.05 -7.01
N GLY A 752 8.37 36.23 -7.65
CA GLY A 752 9.80 36.49 -7.79
C GLY A 752 10.50 36.42 -6.43
N VAL A 753 10.32 35.30 -5.71
CA VAL A 753 10.82 35.13 -4.34
C VAL A 753 12.31 35.38 -4.18
N GLY A 754 13.11 35.20 -5.23
CA GLY A 754 14.52 35.54 -5.21
C GLY A 754 14.76 37.01 -4.86
N SER A 755 13.96 37.94 -5.40
CA SER A 755 14.05 39.37 -5.05
C SER A 755 13.74 39.68 -3.57
N LEU A 756 13.10 38.76 -2.85
CA LEU A 756 12.95 38.84 -1.39
C LEU A 756 14.19 38.27 -0.67
N VAL A 757 14.82 37.25 -1.23
CA VAL A 757 16.08 36.67 -0.72
C VAL A 757 17.28 37.59 -0.97
N ASP A 758 17.30 38.38 -2.05
CA ASP A 758 18.32 39.41 -2.31
C ASP A 758 18.13 40.66 -1.42
N LYS A 759 16.88 41.06 -1.12
CA LYS A 759 16.55 42.27 -0.35
C LYS A 759 16.58 42.07 1.18
N PHE A 760 16.40 40.85 1.64
CA PHE A 760 16.46 40.49 3.07
C PHE A 760 17.65 39.56 3.33
N ASN A 761 17.97 39.32 4.59
CA ASN A 761 18.99 38.34 4.94
C ASN A 761 18.56 36.92 4.46
N PRO A 762 19.41 36.12 3.78
CA PRO A 762 19.05 34.78 3.30
C PRO A 762 18.71 33.78 4.42
N MET A 763 18.92 34.14 5.69
CA MET A 763 18.40 33.43 6.86
C MET A 763 16.89 33.65 7.13
N LEU A 764 16.29 34.74 6.68
CA LEU A 764 14.87 35.06 6.90
C LEU A 764 13.91 34.00 6.29
N PRO A 765 14.14 33.47 5.06
CA PRO A 765 13.43 32.30 4.53
C PRO A 765 13.36 31.09 5.46
N TYR A 766 14.40 30.87 6.27
CA TYR A 766 14.46 29.75 7.22
C TYR A 766 13.60 30.03 8.45
N TRP A 767 13.66 31.23 9.02
CA TRP A 767 12.73 31.62 10.11
C TRP A 767 11.27 31.58 9.67
N PHE A 768 10.96 32.07 8.47
CA PHE A 768 9.62 31.97 7.89
C PHE A 768 9.18 30.52 7.71
N SER A 769 10.07 29.64 7.22
CA SER A 769 9.80 28.19 7.10
C SER A 769 9.51 27.56 8.46
N THR A 770 10.28 27.85 9.51
CA THR A 770 10.03 27.38 10.88
C THR A 770 8.64 27.82 11.38
N ALA A 771 8.34 29.12 11.27
CA ALA A 771 7.09 29.70 11.71
C ALA A 771 5.88 29.11 10.96
N LEU A 772 5.98 28.95 9.63
CA LEU A 772 4.90 28.37 8.81
C LEU A 772 4.68 26.88 9.12
N ASN A 773 5.75 26.10 9.34
CA ASN A 773 5.63 24.68 9.68
C ASN A 773 4.97 24.48 11.05
N LEU A 774 5.37 25.23 12.09
CA LEU A 774 4.80 25.08 13.44
C LEU A 774 3.46 25.79 13.63
N GLY A 775 3.33 27.03 13.16
CA GLY A 775 2.16 27.88 13.41
C GLY A 775 0.97 27.62 12.49
N VAL A 776 1.17 27.00 11.31
CA VAL A 776 0.11 26.82 10.31
C VAL A 776 0.00 25.37 9.82
N ILE A 777 1.08 24.79 9.29
CA ILE A 777 1.06 23.45 8.67
C ILE A 777 0.74 22.36 9.70
N LEU A 778 1.38 22.39 10.87
CA LEU A 778 1.13 21.44 11.95
C LEU A 778 -0.32 21.53 12.51
N PRO A 779 -0.87 22.72 12.82
CA PRO A 779 -2.30 22.90 13.14
C PRO A 779 -3.27 22.44 12.05
N ILE A 780 -2.97 22.66 10.77
CA ILE A 780 -3.76 22.09 9.67
C ILE A 780 -3.76 20.56 9.79
N ILE A 781 -2.58 19.94 9.77
CA ILE A 781 -2.43 18.47 9.87
C ILE A 781 -3.22 17.92 11.07
N TRP A 782 -3.10 18.55 12.24
CA TRP A 782 -3.75 18.10 13.46
C TRP A 782 -5.28 18.18 13.42
N LYS A 783 -5.83 19.22 12.77
CA LYS A 783 -7.28 19.48 12.67
C LYS A 783 -7.95 18.77 11.48
N THR A 784 -7.22 18.50 10.39
CA THR A 784 -7.78 17.94 9.15
C THR A 784 -7.50 16.46 8.93
N ILE A 785 -6.32 15.97 9.32
CA ILE A 785 -5.92 14.59 9.04
C ILE A 785 -6.43 13.68 10.16
N PRO A 786 -7.33 12.72 9.91
CA PRO A 786 -7.86 11.84 10.94
C PRO A 786 -6.76 11.06 11.67
N ASN A 787 -6.85 11.00 13.00
CA ASN A 787 -5.96 10.19 13.84
C ASN A 787 -6.33 8.69 13.82
N ARG A 788 -6.84 8.19 12.70
CA ARG A 788 -7.16 6.76 12.55
C ARG A 788 -5.85 6.00 12.39
N LEU A 789 -5.40 5.39 13.48
CA LEU A 789 -4.48 4.26 13.44
C LEU A 789 -5.25 3.06 12.90
N GLU A 790 -5.40 3.05 11.57
CA GLU A 790 -5.79 1.89 10.76
C GLU A 790 -4.67 0.84 10.81
N LEU A 791 -4.52 0.29 12.00
CA LEU A 791 -3.88 -0.97 12.31
C LEU A 791 -4.85 -2.06 11.85
N SER A 792 -4.36 -3.11 11.20
CA SER A 792 -5.14 -4.34 11.16
C SER A 792 -5.33 -4.84 12.61
N PRO A 793 -6.35 -5.66 12.94
CA PRO A 793 -6.60 -6.08 14.32
C PRO A 793 -5.37 -6.67 15.03
N GLY A 794 -4.54 -7.46 14.34
CA GLY A 794 -3.27 -8.00 14.86
C GLY A 794 -2.16 -6.97 15.09
N ALA A 795 -2.31 -5.74 14.61
CA ALA A 795 -1.38 -4.64 14.85
C ALA A 795 -1.80 -3.72 16.02
N ALA A 796 -3.06 -3.79 16.48
CA ALA A 796 -3.52 -3.14 17.71
C ALA A 796 -2.97 -3.86 18.95
N SER A 797 -3.03 -5.19 18.98
CA SER A 797 -2.37 -6.02 20.01
C SER A 797 -0.83 -5.86 19.98
N ALA A 798 -0.25 -5.59 18.82
CA ALA A 798 1.16 -5.23 18.65
C ALA A 798 1.49 -3.74 18.95
N LEU A 799 0.52 -2.95 19.46
CA LEU A 799 0.74 -1.59 19.97
C LEU A 799 0.46 -1.51 21.47
N ALA A 800 -0.51 -2.28 21.98
CA ALA A 800 -0.64 -2.56 23.42
C ALA A 800 0.66 -3.12 24.02
N LYS A 801 1.41 -3.91 23.24
CA LYS A 801 2.80 -4.28 23.56
C LYS A 801 3.79 -3.21 23.10
N ALA A 802 3.86 -2.07 23.79
CA ALA A 802 4.84 -1.01 23.50
C ALA A 802 6.30 -1.51 23.55
N SER A 803 6.59 -2.50 24.40
CA SER A 803 7.85 -3.26 24.42
C SER A 803 8.19 -3.91 23.07
N THR A 804 7.20 -4.26 22.23
CA THR A 804 7.42 -4.77 20.87
C THR A 804 7.75 -3.70 19.83
N TRP A 805 7.65 -2.41 20.15
CA TRP A 805 8.33 -1.39 19.33
C TRP A 805 9.85 -1.53 19.48
N LEU A 806 10.35 -1.65 20.72
CA LEU A 806 11.76 -1.96 20.98
C LEU A 806 12.15 -3.34 20.46
N GLN A 807 11.35 -4.39 20.63
CA GLN A 807 11.69 -5.72 20.09
C GLN A 807 11.63 -5.78 18.56
N GLY A 808 10.63 -5.19 17.92
CA GLY A 808 10.54 -5.15 16.45
C GLY A 808 11.60 -4.26 15.81
N LEU A 809 12.02 -3.19 16.49
CA LEU A 809 13.21 -2.42 16.13
C LEU A 809 14.47 -3.25 16.35
N LYS A 810 14.64 -3.93 17.51
CA LYS A 810 15.76 -4.83 17.82
C LYS A 810 15.85 -6.01 16.85
N GLU A 811 14.75 -6.58 16.36
CA GLU A 811 14.75 -7.63 15.33
C GLU A 811 15.26 -7.12 13.99
N ARG A 812 14.80 -5.93 13.57
CA ARG A 812 15.26 -5.31 12.32
C ARG A 812 16.70 -4.84 12.43
N LEU A 813 17.09 -4.31 13.60
CA LEU A 813 18.46 -3.99 13.95
C LEU A 813 19.32 -5.25 14.10
N ALA A 814 18.81 -6.41 14.54
CA ALA A 814 19.56 -7.68 14.56
C ALA A 814 19.78 -8.23 13.14
N ARG A 815 18.88 -7.91 12.20
CA ARG A 815 19.13 -8.12 10.77
C ARG A 815 20.16 -7.14 10.20
N VAL A 816 20.52 -6.05 10.89
CA VAL A 816 21.60 -5.13 10.45
C VAL A 816 22.99 -5.79 10.58
N PRO A 817 23.42 -6.39 11.70
CA PRO A 817 24.62 -7.23 11.74
C PRO A 817 24.61 -8.36 10.71
N ALA A 818 23.47 -9.01 10.44
CA ALA A 818 23.39 -10.03 9.39
C ALA A 818 23.62 -9.43 7.97
N PHE A 819 23.02 -8.27 7.68
CA PHE A 819 23.20 -7.54 6.42
C PHE A 819 24.61 -6.98 6.27
N LEU A 820 25.14 -6.32 7.30
CA LEU A 820 26.52 -5.82 7.35
C LEU A 820 27.51 -6.97 7.26
N LYS A 821 27.35 -8.09 7.96
CA LYS A 821 28.19 -9.29 7.81
C LYS A 821 28.12 -9.89 6.40
N THR A 822 27.00 -9.75 5.70
CA THR A 822 26.85 -10.16 4.29
C THR A 822 27.55 -9.21 3.31
N TYR A 823 27.63 -7.92 3.64
CA TYR A 823 28.13 -6.85 2.77
C TYR A 823 29.24 -6.01 3.43
N TRP A 824 30.09 -6.62 4.27
CA TRP A 824 31.00 -5.86 5.12
C TRP A 824 32.10 -5.17 4.32
N LYS A 825 32.50 -5.78 3.19
CA LYS A 825 33.47 -5.21 2.26
C LYS A 825 32.87 -3.99 1.56
N GLU A 826 31.62 -4.07 1.15
CA GLU A 826 30.88 -2.97 0.56
C GLU A 826 30.63 -1.82 1.54
N ALA A 827 30.28 -2.12 2.79
CA ALA A 827 30.16 -1.13 3.86
C ALA A 827 31.52 -0.47 4.20
N LEU A 828 32.61 -1.25 4.25
CA LEU A 828 33.96 -0.74 4.47
C LEU A 828 34.44 0.13 3.30
N MET A 829 34.19 -0.28 2.05
CA MET A 829 34.47 0.56 0.87
C MET A 829 33.67 1.86 0.90
N PHE A 830 32.41 1.84 1.37
CA PHE A 830 31.61 3.05 1.52
C PHE A 830 32.14 3.97 2.63
N ALA A 831 32.50 3.42 3.79
CA ALA A 831 33.12 4.15 4.88
C ALA A 831 34.49 4.75 4.49
N ALA A 832 35.33 3.98 3.79
CA ALA A 832 36.59 4.46 3.24
C ALA A 832 36.38 5.52 2.13
N GLY A 833 35.33 5.38 1.33
CA GLY A 833 34.91 6.40 0.36
C GLY A 833 34.51 7.71 1.02
N LEU A 834 33.77 7.67 2.14
CA LEU A 834 33.49 8.85 2.96
C LEU A 834 34.77 9.41 3.61
N GLY A 835 35.64 8.55 4.15
CA GLY A 835 36.95 8.94 4.70
C GLY A 835 37.88 9.59 3.67
N SER A 836 37.81 9.18 2.39
CA SER A 836 38.62 9.79 1.33
C SER A 836 38.23 11.24 1.01
N TYR A 837 37.04 11.70 1.42
CA TYR A 837 36.67 13.12 1.29
C TYR A 837 37.61 14.05 2.07
N PHE A 838 38.18 13.58 3.18
CA PHE A 838 39.15 14.34 3.99
C PHE A 838 40.52 14.52 3.30
N VAL A 839 40.79 13.80 2.21
CA VAL A 839 42.09 13.79 1.50
C VAL A 839 41.94 14.25 0.04
N VAL A 840 40.83 13.91 -0.61
CA VAL A 840 40.59 14.13 -2.05
C VAL A 840 39.51 15.21 -2.27
N HIS A 841 38.84 15.69 -1.20
CA HIS A 841 37.74 16.66 -1.24
C HIS A 841 36.63 16.34 -2.26
N SER A 842 36.47 15.06 -2.58
CA SER A 842 35.54 14.56 -3.60
C SER A 842 34.62 13.50 -3.03
N THR A 843 33.34 13.57 -3.40
CA THR A 843 32.29 12.63 -3.00
C THR A 843 32.12 11.47 -3.99
N LEU A 844 32.89 11.48 -5.07
CA LEU A 844 32.91 10.42 -6.08
C LEU A 844 33.27 9.04 -5.50
N PRO A 845 34.29 8.87 -4.62
CA PRO A 845 34.63 7.56 -4.08
C PRO A 845 33.52 6.98 -3.21
N ALA A 846 32.91 7.79 -2.33
CA ALA A 846 31.75 7.38 -1.53
C ALA A 846 30.57 6.95 -2.41
N THR A 847 30.28 7.72 -3.47
CA THR A 847 29.15 7.44 -4.36
C THR A 847 29.39 6.19 -5.22
N LEU A 848 30.59 6.02 -5.76
CA LEU A 848 30.99 4.82 -6.52
C LEU A 848 30.99 3.56 -5.64
N ALA A 849 31.44 3.68 -4.39
CA ALA A 849 31.37 2.60 -3.42
C ALA A 849 29.91 2.21 -3.09
N LEU A 850 29.00 3.17 -2.94
CA LEU A 850 27.59 2.88 -2.72
C LEU A 850 26.91 2.29 -3.97
N LEU A 851 27.23 2.78 -5.18
CA LEU A 851 26.74 2.18 -6.42
C LEU A 851 27.20 0.72 -6.52
N ASN A 852 28.48 0.42 -6.26
CA ASN A 852 28.98 -0.95 -6.15
C ASN A 852 28.17 -1.74 -5.11
N TRP A 853 27.97 -1.22 -3.88
CA TRP A 853 27.15 -1.89 -2.84
C TRP A 853 25.74 -2.23 -3.33
N ILE A 854 25.02 -1.27 -3.93
CA ILE A 854 23.67 -1.52 -4.43
C ILE A 854 23.68 -2.61 -5.51
N THR A 855 24.67 -2.62 -6.43
CA THR A 855 24.78 -3.69 -7.45
C THR A 855 25.01 -5.09 -6.87
N ARG A 856 25.57 -5.18 -5.67
CA ARG A 856 25.83 -6.46 -4.99
C ARG A 856 24.57 -7.04 -4.38
N THR A 857 23.52 -6.24 -4.13
CA THR A 857 22.28 -6.72 -3.51
C THR A 857 21.56 -7.77 -4.36
N GLY A 858 20.96 -8.78 -3.71
CA GLY A 858 20.19 -9.81 -4.42
C GLY A 858 18.98 -9.26 -5.19
N GLY A 859 18.39 -8.16 -4.72
CA GLY A 859 17.30 -7.47 -5.40
C GLY A 859 17.75 -6.77 -6.69
N PHE A 860 18.88 -6.07 -6.67
CA PHE A 860 19.44 -5.47 -7.88
C PHE A 860 19.71 -6.52 -8.96
N ARG A 861 20.31 -7.66 -8.60
CA ARG A 861 20.62 -8.73 -9.57
C ARG A 861 19.36 -9.27 -10.26
N GLN A 862 18.21 -9.30 -9.58
CA GLN A 862 16.93 -9.71 -10.16
C GLN A 862 16.38 -8.65 -11.13
N LEU A 863 16.40 -7.37 -10.73
CA LEU A 863 16.02 -6.24 -11.60
C LEU A 863 16.92 -6.18 -12.85
N TRP A 864 18.23 -6.33 -12.68
CA TRP A 864 19.23 -6.18 -13.75
C TRP A 864 19.24 -7.34 -14.76
N ALA A 865 18.70 -8.50 -14.39
CA ALA A 865 18.50 -9.62 -15.30
C ALA A 865 17.37 -9.34 -16.30
N ASP A 866 16.33 -8.62 -15.88
CA ASP A 866 15.22 -8.20 -16.74
C ASP A 866 15.65 -7.05 -17.68
N LYS A 867 15.60 -7.30 -19.00
CA LYS A 867 16.06 -6.33 -20.00
C LYS A 867 15.18 -5.07 -20.04
N PRO A 868 13.83 -5.14 -20.09
CA PRO A 868 12.97 -3.96 -19.94
C PRO A 868 13.27 -3.12 -18.70
N LEU A 869 13.30 -3.70 -17.50
CA LEU A 869 13.49 -2.99 -16.24
C LEU A 869 14.88 -2.36 -16.15
N ARG A 870 15.94 -3.10 -16.50
CA ARG A 870 17.29 -2.57 -16.54
C ARG A 870 17.39 -1.36 -17.47
N ASN A 871 16.82 -1.45 -18.68
CA ASN A 871 16.90 -0.37 -19.66
C ASN A 871 16.08 0.85 -19.19
N GLY A 872 14.86 0.64 -18.67
CA GLY A 872 14.03 1.72 -18.12
C GLY A 872 14.71 2.43 -16.94
N LEU A 873 15.32 1.66 -16.04
CA LEU A 873 16.15 2.17 -14.95
C LEU A 873 17.34 2.98 -15.47
N LEU A 874 18.12 2.45 -16.43
CA LEU A 874 19.30 3.15 -16.95
C LEU A 874 18.98 4.54 -17.51
N PHE A 875 17.87 4.72 -18.22
CA PHE A 875 17.46 6.05 -18.68
C PHE A 875 16.91 6.93 -17.55
N LEU A 876 16.27 6.38 -16.52
CA LEU A 876 15.93 7.16 -15.31
C LEU A 876 17.19 7.68 -14.60
N LEU A 877 18.21 6.83 -14.46
CA LEU A 877 19.48 7.20 -13.83
C LEU A 877 20.25 8.24 -14.65
N ALA A 878 20.36 8.04 -15.97
CA ALA A 878 21.01 9.01 -16.87
C ALA A 878 20.28 10.37 -16.90
N GLY A 879 18.95 10.36 -16.80
CA GLY A 879 18.14 11.57 -16.68
C GLY A 879 18.42 12.33 -15.38
N ALA A 880 18.40 11.60 -14.25
CA ALA A 880 18.63 12.18 -12.93
C ALA A 880 20.06 12.69 -12.72
N PHE A 881 21.05 11.94 -13.23
CA PHE A 881 22.48 12.24 -13.18
C PHE A 881 22.86 13.59 -13.78
N LEU A 882 22.13 14.09 -14.78
CA LEU A 882 22.38 15.40 -15.39
C LEU A 882 21.40 16.49 -14.92
N PHE A 883 20.13 16.16 -14.74
CA PHE A 883 19.10 17.17 -14.46
C PHE A 883 19.22 17.80 -13.06
N PHE A 884 19.45 17.01 -12.02
CA PHE A 884 19.49 17.53 -10.65
C PHE A 884 20.75 18.37 -10.36
N PRO A 885 21.96 17.98 -10.83
CA PRO A 885 23.13 18.83 -10.73
C PRO A 885 22.99 20.13 -11.52
N LEU A 886 22.41 20.10 -12.72
CA LEU A 886 22.05 21.34 -13.41
C LEU A 886 21.11 22.18 -12.53
N GLN A 887 20.00 21.62 -12.07
CA GLN A 887 18.96 22.36 -11.35
C GLN A 887 19.44 23.02 -10.05
N TYR A 888 20.16 22.28 -9.20
CA TYR A 888 20.46 22.72 -7.82
C TYR A 888 21.96 23.03 -7.57
N PHE A 889 22.80 22.98 -8.60
CA PHE A 889 24.21 23.37 -8.51
C PHE A 889 24.64 24.24 -9.71
N GLY A 890 24.33 23.81 -10.94
CA GLY A 890 24.62 24.58 -12.16
C GLY A 890 23.85 25.90 -12.23
N LEU A 891 22.53 25.90 -12.06
CA LEU A 891 21.72 27.13 -12.12
C LEU A 891 22.05 28.15 -11.01
N PRO A 892 22.31 27.76 -9.75
CA PRO A 892 22.84 28.68 -8.74
C PRO A 892 24.14 29.36 -9.16
N LEU A 893 25.14 28.59 -9.62
CA LEU A 893 26.42 29.17 -10.05
C LEU A 893 26.26 30.06 -11.30
N MET A 894 25.35 29.70 -12.22
CA MET A 894 25.00 30.56 -13.36
C MET A 894 24.35 31.87 -12.90
N ALA A 895 23.53 31.86 -11.86
CA ALA A 895 22.90 33.06 -11.32
C ALA A 895 23.91 33.96 -10.58
N GLU A 896 24.73 33.37 -9.69
CA GLU A 896 25.85 34.03 -9.01
C GLU A 896 26.81 34.70 -10.01
N THR A 897 27.20 33.98 -11.08
CA THR A 897 28.15 34.49 -12.08
C THR A 897 27.56 35.57 -13.00
N LEU A 898 26.24 35.55 -13.26
CA LEU A 898 25.61 36.46 -14.24
C LEU A 898 24.90 37.67 -13.63
N ALA A 899 24.41 37.60 -12.40
CA ALA A 899 23.79 38.73 -11.69
C ALA A 899 24.69 39.30 -10.58
N GLY A 900 25.61 38.50 -10.04
CA GLY A 900 26.34 38.83 -8.83
C GLY A 900 25.45 38.89 -7.59
N LYS A 901 26.03 39.27 -6.45
CA LYS A 901 25.41 39.23 -5.11
C LYS A 901 24.12 40.06 -4.93
N ALA A 902 23.78 40.91 -5.91
CA ALA A 902 22.61 41.78 -5.87
C ALA A 902 21.65 41.40 -7.01
N GLY A 903 21.02 40.22 -6.90
CA GLY A 903 20.13 39.67 -7.93
C GLY A 903 20.38 38.20 -8.27
N GLU A 904 21.40 37.56 -7.69
CA GLU A 904 21.64 36.12 -7.85
C GLU A 904 20.46 35.26 -7.40
N ALA A 905 19.75 35.65 -6.32
CA ALA A 905 18.57 34.90 -5.91
C ALA A 905 17.38 35.14 -6.85
N GLU A 906 17.15 36.38 -7.30
CA GLU A 906 16.12 36.72 -8.30
C GLU A 906 16.37 35.95 -9.61
N LEU A 907 17.58 35.98 -10.16
CA LEU A 907 17.93 35.24 -11.38
C LEU A 907 17.79 33.72 -11.17
N LEU A 908 18.25 33.16 -10.04
CA LEU A 908 18.04 31.74 -9.73
C LEU A 908 16.54 31.39 -9.65
N SER A 909 15.72 32.22 -9.00
CA SER A 909 14.29 31.99 -8.86
C SER A 909 13.56 32.08 -10.21
N ASN A 910 14.01 32.95 -11.10
CA ASN A 910 13.53 33.04 -12.48
C ASN A 910 13.92 31.82 -13.32
N LEU A 911 15.17 31.34 -13.23
CA LEU A 911 15.64 30.15 -13.96
C LEU A 911 14.95 28.86 -13.46
N LEU A 912 14.80 28.68 -12.15
CA LEU A 912 14.00 27.59 -11.59
C LEU A 912 12.53 27.70 -12.00
N GLY A 913 11.99 28.92 -11.99
CA GLY A 913 10.66 29.23 -12.51
C GLY A 913 10.48 28.79 -13.97
N ALA A 914 11.44 29.10 -14.85
CA ALA A 914 11.46 28.68 -16.25
C ALA A 914 11.42 27.15 -16.40
N LEU A 915 12.27 26.46 -15.62
CA LEU A 915 12.40 25.01 -15.60
C LEU A 915 11.08 24.33 -15.21
N PHE A 916 10.40 24.85 -14.19
CA PHE A 916 9.10 24.35 -13.78
C PHE A 916 7.97 24.80 -14.71
N PHE A 917 8.06 25.96 -15.36
CA PHE A 917 7.06 26.42 -16.31
C PHE A 917 7.02 25.56 -17.58
N GLY A 918 8.19 25.16 -18.10
CA GLY A 918 8.28 24.13 -19.13
C GLY A 918 7.61 22.82 -18.69
N GLN A 919 7.90 22.34 -17.47
CA GLN A 919 7.24 21.15 -16.90
C GLN A 919 5.72 21.34 -16.75
N LEU A 920 5.23 22.56 -16.52
CA LEU A 920 3.81 22.84 -16.36
C LEU A 920 3.07 22.73 -17.70
N ILE A 921 3.57 23.43 -18.73
CA ILE A 921 3.07 23.39 -20.10
C ILE A 921 2.95 21.93 -20.59
N SER A 922 3.94 21.10 -20.27
CA SER A 922 4.01 19.74 -20.80
C SER A 922 3.32 18.66 -19.97
N ASN A 923 3.27 18.77 -18.63
CA ASN A 923 2.54 17.80 -17.81
C ASN A 923 1.02 18.05 -17.85
N THR A 924 0.57 19.29 -18.00
CA THR A 924 -0.88 19.61 -18.00
C THR A 924 -1.61 19.10 -19.24
N SER A 925 -0.91 18.93 -20.36
CA SER A 925 -1.44 18.25 -21.55
C SER A 925 -1.66 16.73 -21.35
N GLN A 926 -0.98 16.12 -20.38
CA GLN A 926 -1.06 14.68 -20.07
C GLN A 926 -1.96 14.37 -18.87
N ALA A 927 -2.54 15.40 -18.24
CA ALA A 927 -3.37 15.29 -17.05
C ALA A 927 -4.71 14.61 -17.37
N ALA A 928 -4.72 13.27 -17.35
CA ALA A 928 -5.89 12.42 -17.58
C ALA A 928 -6.87 12.44 -16.39
N LEU A 929 -7.42 13.63 -16.12
CA LEU A 929 -8.38 13.90 -15.07
C LEU A 929 -9.82 13.68 -15.56
N GLY A 930 -10.75 13.56 -14.61
CA GLY A 930 -12.17 13.46 -14.92
C GLY A 930 -12.73 14.72 -15.60
N SER A 931 -13.95 14.63 -16.13
CA SER A 931 -14.70 15.78 -16.63
C SER A 931 -15.78 16.18 -15.62
N PRO A 932 -15.49 17.07 -14.64
CA PRO A 932 -16.50 17.55 -13.69
C PRO A 932 -17.63 18.28 -14.43
N ARG A 933 -18.84 18.20 -13.87
CA ARG A 933 -19.95 19.06 -14.28
C ARG A 933 -19.86 20.36 -13.51
N ILE A 934 -19.47 21.44 -14.19
CA ILE A 934 -19.50 22.80 -13.65
C ILE A 934 -20.91 23.37 -13.91
N PRO A 935 -21.50 24.13 -12.97
CA PRO A 935 -22.71 24.91 -13.25
C PRO A 935 -22.56 25.76 -14.52
N PHE A 936 -23.63 25.86 -15.31
CA PHE A 936 -23.70 26.60 -16.58
C PHE A 936 -22.81 26.07 -17.74
N LEU A 937 -21.53 25.73 -17.49
CA LEU A 937 -20.58 25.22 -18.49
C LEU A 937 -20.71 23.71 -18.80
N GLY A 938 -21.53 22.97 -18.05
CA GLY A 938 -21.75 21.54 -18.28
C GLY A 938 -20.53 20.68 -17.93
N ARG A 939 -20.30 19.58 -18.66
CA ARG A 939 -19.14 18.69 -18.44
C ARG A 939 -17.91 19.22 -19.17
N VAL A 940 -17.06 19.95 -18.45
CA VAL A 940 -15.76 20.42 -18.98
C VAL A 940 -14.67 19.41 -18.60
N SER A 941 -13.77 19.08 -19.52
CA SER A 941 -12.58 18.28 -19.18
C SER A 941 -11.66 19.09 -18.26
N SER A 942 -11.29 18.54 -17.09
CA SER A 942 -10.36 19.21 -16.17
C SER A 942 -9.00 19.52 -16.81
N GLN A 943 -8.59 18.76 -17.84
CA GLN A 943 -7.40 19.05 -18.64
C GLN A 943 -7.48 20.46 -19.26
N ARG A 944 -8.62 20.84 -19.86
CA ARG A 944 -8.81 22.16 -20.49
C ARG A 944 -8.83 23.28 -19.45
N LEU A 945 -9.44 23.05 -18.29
CA LEU A 945 -9.47 24.03 -17.19
C LEU A 945 -8.05 24.32 -16.68
N ILE A 946 -7.24 23.27 -16.52
CA ILE A 946 -5.85 23.42 -16.09
C ILE A 946 -5.01 24.08 -17.19
N GLN A 947 -5.18 23.71 -18.47
CA GLN A 947 -4.51 24.39 -19.60
C GLN A 947 -4.86 25.88 -19.68
N LEU A 948 -6.11 26.26 -19.44
CA LEU A 948 -6.52 27.67 -19.31
C LEU A 948 -5.84 28.36 -18.12
N GLY A 949 -5.69 27.66 -16.98
CA GLY A 949 -4.88 28.12 -15.85
C GLY A 949 -3.40 28.32 -16.20
N VAL A 950 -2.79 27.45 -17.02
CA VAL A 950 -1.43 27.64 -17.53
C VAL A 950 -1.34 28.85 -18.44
N LEU A 951 -2.33 29.09 -19.31
CA LEU A 951 -2.40 30.33 -20.11
C LEU A 951 -2.53 31.57 -19.20
N GLY A 952 -3.33 31.51 -18.14
CA GLY A 952 -3.42 32.57 -17.14
C GLY A 952 -2.08 32.85 -16.43
N LEU A 953 -1.33 31.81 -16.05
CA LEU A 953 0.02 31.94 -15.49
C LEU A 953 1.04 32.45 -16.53
N THR A 954 0.89 32.07 -17.79
CA THR A 954 1.67 32.63 -18.92
C THR A 954 1.42 34.14 -19.00
N ALA A 955 0.15 34.55 -18.96
CA ALA A 955 -0.24 35.94 -19.06
C ALA A 955 0.29 36.78 -17.90
N ALA A 956 0.09 36.30 -16.66
CA ALA A 956 0.58 36.96 -15.46
C ALA A 956 2.11 37.12 -15.48
N TRP A 957 2.87 36.07 -15.79
CA TRP A 957 4.33 36.16 -15.87
C TRP A 957 4.80 37.12 -16.97
N VAL A 958 4.24 37.03 -18.18
CA VAL A 958 4.65 37.88 -19.30
C VAL A 958 4.32 39.35 -19.04
N PHE A 959 3.12 39.63 -18.55
CA PHE A 959 2.63 41.00 -18.33
C PHE A 959 3.20 41.68 -17.07
N LEU A 960 3.59 40.91 -16.04
CA LEU A 960 4.11 41.46 -14.77
C LEU A 960 5.64 41.45 -14.68
N ARG A 961 6.34 40.53 -15.38
CA ARG A 961 7.80 40.36 -15.25
C ARG A 961 8.57 40.36 -16.56
N LEU A 962 8.17 39.59 -17.57
CA LEU A 962 8.99 39.44 -18.79
C LEU A 962 8.97 40.69 -19.69
N TYR A 963 7.78 41.26 -19.90
CA TYR A 963 7.59 42.52 -20.61
C TYR A 963 6.50 43.34 -19.87
N PRO A 964 6.85 44.03 -18.78
CA PRO A 964 5.89 44.72 -17.92
C PRO A 964 4.94 45.64 -18.70
N GLY A 965 3.63 45.41 -18.56
CA GLY A 965 2.59 46.19 -19.24
C GLY A 965 2.39 45.91 -20.74
N ASN A 966 3.20 45.05 -21.37
CA ASN A 966 3.23 44.91 -22.83
C ASN A 966 2.21 43.90 -23.38
N TRP A 967 1.03 44.40 -23.75
CA TRP A 967 -0.03 43.63 -24.40
C TRP A 967 0.37 43.02 -25.77
N LEU A 968 1.31 43.62 -26.50
CA LEU A 968 1.79 43.10 -27.79
C LEU A 968 2.73 41.90 -27.64
N ALA A 969 3.49 41.82 -26.53
CA ALA A 969 4.27 40.63 -26.18
C ALA A 969 3.41 39.50 -25.62
N LEU A 970 2.30 39.82 -24.95
CA LEU A 970 1.38 38.85 -24.35
C LEU A 970 0.78 37.87 -25.39
N ALA A 971 0.25 38.40 -26.50
CA ALA A 971 -0.43 37.59 -27.52
C ALA A 971 0.46 36.49 -28.14
N PRO A 972 1.69 36.76 -28.64
CA PRO A 972 2.56 35.71 -29.18
C PRO A 972 3.04 34.73 -28.09
N SER A 973 3.29 35.17 -26.85
CA SER A 973 3.63 34.25 -25.76
C SER A 973 2.49 33.27 -25.42
N LEU A 974 1.24 33.74 -25.42
CA LEU A 974 0.06 32.89 -25.26
C LEU A 974 -0.12 31.93 -26.45
N ALA A 975 0.11 32.39 -27.67
CA ALA A 975 0.07 31.55 -28.87
C ALA A 975 1.14 30.44 -28.81
N VAL A 976 2.37 30.76 -28.44
CA VAL A 976 3.46 29.77 -28.24
C VAL A 976 3.10 28.77 -27.14
N ALA A 977 2.62 29.24 -25.97
CA ALA A 977 2.21 28.35 -24.89
C ALA A 977 1.06 27.40 -25.30
N ALA A 978 0.07 27.90 -26.05
CA ALA A 978 -1.02 27.09 -26.59
C ALA A 978 -0.54 26.07 -27.64
N VAL A 979 0.36 26.46 -28.55
CA VAL A 979 0.99 25.56 -29.54
C VAL A 979 1.81 24.47 -28.83
N LEU A 980 2.62 24.82 -27.83
CA LEU A 980 3.39 23.85 -27.05
C LEU A 980 2.47 22.88 -26.31
N MET A 981 1.38 23.34 -25.69
CA MET A 981 0.38 22.45 -25.07
C MET A 981 -0.33 21.55 -26.09
N ALA A 982 -0.64 22.05 -27.29
CA ALA A 982 -1.31 21.31 -28.35
C ALA A 982 -0.40 20.25 -29.03
N LEU A 983 0.90 20.53 -29.14
CA LEU A 983 1.92 19.56 -29.57
C LEU A 983 2.17 18.51 -28.48
N SER A 984 2.36 18.97 -27.24
CA SER A 984 2.57 18.16 -26.04
C SER A 984 1.45 17.12 -25.85
N GLY A 985 0.19 17.53 -26.01
CA GLY A 985 -0.97 16.62 -25.91
C GLY A 985 -1.05 15.54 -27.00
N ARG A 986 -0.21 15.61 -28.06
CA ARG A 986 -0.08 14.56 -29.09
C ARG A 986 1.10 13.62 -28.83
N MET A 987 2.03 13.95 -27.94
CA MET A 987 3.24 13.16 -27.74
C MET A 987 2.96 11.86 -26.97
N THR A 988 3.48 10.74 -27.48
CA THR A 988 3.45 9.46 -26.77
C THR A 988 4.57 9.39 -25.73
N ASN A 989 4.54 8.38 -24.86
CA ASN A 989 5.69 8.03 -24.01
C ASN A 989 6.99 7.88 -24.82
N ARG A 990 6.92 7.36 -26.06
CA ARG A 990 8.06 7.32 -26.99
C ARG A 990 8.47 8.71 -27.48
N GLY A 991 7.51 9.59 -27.73
CA GLY A 991 7.76 11.00 -28.01
C GLY A 991 8.55 11.66 -26.88
N TRP A 992 8.03 11.64 -25.65
CA TRP A 992 8.68 12.27 -24.51
C TRP A 992 10.09 11.77 -24.26
N ILE A 993 10.27 10.45 -24.24
CA ILE A 993 11.60 9.85 -24.02
C ILE A 993 12.58 10.23 -25.14
N LYS A 994 12.13 10.28 -26.41
CA LYS A 994 12.95 10.71 -27.54
C LYS A 994 13.34 12.18 -27.45
N TYR A 995 12.37 13.06 -27.22
CA TYR A 995 12.54 14.52 -27.31
C TYR A 995 13.12 15.14 -26.03
N LEU A 996 13.26 14.39 -24.93
CA LEU A 996 14.24 14.72 -23.89
C LEU A 996 15.67 14.83 -24.46
N GLY A 997 15.97 14.14 -25.56
CA GLY A 997 17.21 14.37 -26.31
C GLY A 997 17.38 15.81 -26.81
N ALA A 998 16.28 16.47 -27.20
CA ALA A 998 16.28 17.89 -27.57
C ALA A 998 16.37 18.79 -26.32
N GLY A 999 15.66 18.45 -25.23
CA GLY A 999 15.76 19.17 -23.96
C GLY A 999 17.20 19.26 -23.44
N PHE A 1000 17.93 18.14 -23.45
CA PHE A 1000 19.35 18.13 -23.12
C PHE A 1000 20.19 18.96 -24.11
N ALA A 1001 19.92 18.88 -25.42
CA ALA A 1001 20.64 19.67 -26.41
C ALA A 1001 20.45 21.20 -26.23
N PHE A 1002 19.29 21.67 -25.77
CA PHE A 1002 19.06 23.10 -25.52
C PHE A 1002 19.98 23.68 -24.44
N ILE A 1003 20.42 22.88 -23.46
CA ILE A 1003 21.38 23.30 -22.41
C ILE A 1003 22.81 23.47 -22.95
N THR A 1004 23.08 23.19 -24.23
CA THR A 1004 24.34 23.59 -24.89
C THR A 1004 24.32 25.06 -25.34
N LEU A 1005 23.16 25.71 -25.48
CA LEU A 1005 23.07 27.10 -25.94
C LEU A 1005 23.83 28.11 -25.05
N PRO A 1006 23.86 28.00 -23.70
CA PRO A 1006 24.67 28.87 -22.86
C PRO A 1006 26.18 28.83 -23.12
N LEU A 1007 26.72 27.80 -23.78
CA LEU A 1007 28.13 27.77 -24.24
C LEU A 1007 28.35 28.71 -25.44
N LEU A 1008 27.36 28.83 -26.33
CA LEU A 1008 27.42 29.67 -27.54
C LEU A 1008 26.96 31.11 -27.27
N PHE A 1009 26.10 31.30 -26.28
CA PHE A 1009 25.43 32.56 -25.95
C PHE A 1009 25.57 32.90 -24.46
N TRP A 1010 26.77 32.72 -23.90
CA TRP A 1010 27.04 33.06 -22.49
C TRP A 1010 26.74 34.55 -22.22
N GLY A 1011 26.20 34.86 -21.05
CA GLY A 1011 25.70 36.20 -20.71
C GLY A 1011 24.31 36.55 -21.26
N ASN A 1012 23.81 35.84 -22.29
CA ASN A 1012 22.48 36.12 -22.84
C ASN A 1012 21.37 35.46 -21.97
N ILE A 1013 20.88 36.21 -20.98
CA ILE A 1013 19.84 35.77 -20.04
C ILE A 1013 18.58 35.25 -20.75
N PRO A 1014 18.02 35.90 -21.80
CA PRO A 1014 16.91 35.35 -22.58
C PRO A 1014 17.17 33.96 -23.19
N VAL A 1015 18.36 33.73 -23.77
CA VAL A 1015 18.74 32.42 -24.32
C VAL A 1015 18.92 31.37 -23.23
N LEU A 1016 19.53 31.72 -22.10
CA LEU A 1016 19.63 30.83 -20.93
C LEU A 1016 18.25 30.46 -20.38
N PHE A 1017 17.36 31.43 -20.22
CA PHE A 1017 15.98 31.21 -19.77
C PHE A 1017 15.23 30.28 -20.72
N PHE A 1018 15.34 30.51 -22.05
CA PHE A 1018 14.74 29.64 -23.06
C PHE A 1018 15.30 28.21 -23.01
N ALA A 1019 16.62 28.05 -22.89
CA ALA A 1019 17.27 26.75 -22.78
C ALA A 1019 16.75 25.95 -21.57
N VAL A 1020 16.63 26.61 -20.41
CA VAL A 1020 16.15 26.02 -19.16
C VAL A 1020 14.65 25.70 -19.22
N LEU A 1021 13.84 26.56 -19.83
CA LEU A 1021 12.41 26.30 -20.12
C LEU A 1021 12.25 25.08 -21.02
N MET A 1022 13.02 24.98 -22.11
CA MET A 1022 12.94 23.85 -23.05
C MET A 1022 13.43 22.54 -22.43
N MET A 1023 14.44 22.57 -21.54
CA MET A 1023 14.82 21.40 -20.74
C MET A 1023 13.66 20.95 -19.83
N GLY A 1024 13.01 21.91 -19.16
CA GLY A 1024 11.82 21.66 -18.36
C GLY A 1024 10.67 21.04 -19.16
N LEU A 1025 10.43 21.55 -20.38
CA LEU A 1025 9.38 21.12 -21.29
C LEU A 1025 9.45 19.61 -21.59
N PHE A 1026 10.65 19.05 -21.74
CA PHE A 1026 10.80 17.62 -22.05
C PHE A 1026 11.10 16.74 -20.82
N PHE A 1027 11.80 17.24 -19.79
CA PHE A 1027 12.26 16.40 -18.68
C PHE A 1027 11.13 15.81 -17.84
N GLY A 1028 10.20 16.64 -17.36
CA GLY A 1028 9.09 16.19 -16.49
C GLY A 1028 8.28 15.04 -17.12
N PRO A 1029 7.73 15.23 -18.33
CA PRO A 1029 7.06 14.18 -19.09
C PRO A 1029 7.89 12.94 -19.34
N ALA A 1030 9.17 13.08 -19.71
CA ALA A 1030 10.03 11.94 -19.99
C ALA A 1030 10.31 11.11 -18.73
N ASN A 1031 10.52 11.75 -17.58
CA ASN A 1031 10.67 11.08 -16.29
C ASN A 1031 9.38 10.34 -15.88
N VAL A 1032 8.20 10.93 -16.09
CA VAL A 1032 6.89 10.28 -15.88
C VAL A 1032 6.70 9.11 -16.84
N ALA A 1033 7.07 9.26 -18.12
CA ALA A 1033 6.97 8.21 -19.14
C ALA A 1033 7.89 7.01 -18.85
N LEU A 1034 9.13 7.27 -18.40
CA LEU A 1034 10.10 6.26 -18.00
C LEU A 1034 9.67 5.54 -16.71
N SER A 1035 9.22 6.28 -15.69
CA SER A 1035 8.72 5.71 -14.44
C SER A 1035 7.49 4.82 -14.71
N SER A 1036 6.57 5.29 -15.55
CA SER A 1036 5.41 4.51 -16.00
C SER A 1036 5.83 3.24 -16.77
N TYR A 1037 6.85 3.33 -17.61
CA TYR A 1037 7.41 2.17 -18.31
C TYR A 1037 8.08 1.18 -17.35
N PHE A 1038 8.84 1.66 -16.36
CA PHE A 1038 9.47 0.82 -15.33
C PHE A 1038 8.42 0.10 -14.47
N TYR A 1039 7.39 0.80 -13.99
CA TYR A 1039 6.30 0.18 -13.23
C TYR A 1039 5.44 -0.77 -14.08
N LYS A 1040 5.16 -0.46 -15.35
CA LYS A 1040 4.44 -1.36 -16.27
C LYS A 1040 5.16 -2.70 -16.48
N ASN A 1041 6.50 -2.70 -16.49
CA ASN A 1041 7.31 -3.90 -16.63
C ASN A 1041 7.66 -4.56 -15.27
N THR A 1042 7.28 -3.98 -14.14
CA THR A 1042 7.60 -4.52 -12.81
C THR A 1042 6.64 -5.65 -12.43
N PRO A 1043 7.12 -6.85 -12.07
CA PRO A 1043 6.25 -7.93 -11.59
C PRO A 1043 5.44 -7.49 -10.37
N LYS A 1044 4.11 -7.69 -10.38
CA LYS A 1044 3.18 -7.14 -9.37
C LYS A 1044 3.62 -7.38 -7.90
N GLY A 1045 4.20 -8.54 -7.59
CA GLY A 1045 4.70 -8.91 -6.26
C GLY A 1045 6.11 -8.39 -5.89
N GLN A 1046 6.81 -7.69 -6.78
CA GLN A 1046 8.14 -7.11 -6.54
C GLN A 1046 8.15 -5.58 -6.56
N THR A 1047 6.99 -4.95 -6.71
CA THR A 1047 6.81 -3.49 -6.86
C THR A 1047 7.48 -2.68 -5.75
N GLU A 1048 7.21 -2.95 -4.46
CA GLU A 1048 7.86 -2.23 -3.34
C GLU A 1048 9.39 -2.39 -3.36
N LYS A 1049 9.87 -3.60 -3.66
CA LYS A 1049 11.30 -3.95 -3.70
C LYS A 1049 12.04 -3.23 -4.83
N PHE A 1050 11.45 -3.19 -6.01
CA PHE A 1050 12.05 -2.55 -7.19
C PHE A 1050 11.93 -1.03 -7.15
N ILE A 1051 10.86 -0.46 -6.56
CA ILE A 1051 10.79 0.97 -6.21
C ILE A 1051 11.92 1.34 -5.25
N GLY A 1052 12.18 0.53 -4.21
CA GLY A 1052 13.29 0.74 -3.29
C GLY A 1052 14.64 0.84 -4.02
N ILE A 1053 14.96 -0.15 -4.85
CA ILE A 1053 16.23 -0.19 -5.62
C ILE A 1053 16.31 0.96 -6.63
N GLN A 1054 15.21 1.27 -7.33
CA GLN A 1054 15.11 2.42 -8.25
C GLN A 1054 15.44 3.71 -7.50
N SER A 1055 14.82 3.96 -6.35
CA SER A 1055 15.06 5.15 -5.53
C SER A 1055 16.48 5.21 -4.99
N SER A 1056 17.04 4.08 -4.53
CA SER A 1056 18.44 4.01 -4.06
C SER A 1056 19.42 4.40 -5.16
N LEU A 1057 19.25 3.87 -6.37
CA LEU A 1057 20.12 4.17 -7.49
C LEU A 1057 19.88 5.58 -8.05
N PHE A 1058 18.65 6.05 -8.08
CA PHE A 1058 18.30 7.42 -8.51
C PHE A 1058 19.03 8.45 -7.66
N ASN A 1059 18.94 8.32 -6.34
CA ASN A 1059 19.67 9.19 -5.42
C ASN A 1059 21.19 9.07 -5.59
N ALA A 1060 21.73 7.86 -5.75
CA ALA A 1060 23.17 7.67 -5.98
C ALA A 1060 23.63 8.24 -7.34
N ALA A 1061 22.78 8.23 -8.37
CA ALA A 1061 23.07 8.86 -9.67
C ALA A 1061 23.03 10.39 -9.56
N VAL A 1062 22.08 10.96 -8.81
CA VAL A 1062 22.04 12.39 -8.47
C VAL A 1062 23.31 12.81 -7.70
N SER A 1063 23.71 12.04 -6.69
CA SER A 1063 24.95 12.24 -5.93
C SER A 1063 26.20 12.21 -6.82
N LEU A 1064 26.27 11.27 -7.75
CA LEU A 1064 27.39 11.14 -8.68
C LEU A 1064 27.47 12.36 -9.60
N GLY A 1065 26.30 12.83 -10.07
CA GLY A 1065 26.18 14.03 -10.87
C GLY A 1065 26.66 15.29 -10.14
N TYR A 1066 26.25 15.49 -8.88
CA TYR A 1066 26.75 16.61 -8.07
C TYR A 1066 28.26 16.50 -7.86
N GLY A 1067 28.79 15.30 -7.59
CA GLY A 1067 30.24 15.08 -7.45
C GLY A 1067 31.03 15.41 -8.73
N ILE A 1068 30.50 15.09 -9.90
CA ILE A 1068 31.15 15.39 -11.20
C ILE A 1068 31.04 16.89 -11.55
N PHE A 1069 29.89 17.52 -11.33
CA PHE A 1069 29.73 18.97 -11.50
C PHE A 1069 30.64 19.75 -10.53
N SER A 1070 30.74 19.31 -9.27
CA SER A 1070 31.63 19.88 -8.26
C SER A 1070 33.11 19.74 -8.64
N TYR A 1071 33.49 18.59 -9.19
CA TYR A 1071 34.84 18.36 -9.71
C TYR A 1071 35.16 19.30 -10.89
N TRP A 1072 34.29 19.41 -11.90
CA TRP A 1072 34.49 20.37 -13.00
C TRP A 1072 34.52 21.82 -12.51
N ALA A 1073 33.69 22.18 -11.53
CA ALA A 1073 33.74 23.51 -10.90
C ALA A 1073 35.07 23.77 -10.17
N GLY A 1074 35.69 22.74 -9.59
CA GLY A 1074 37.02 22.82 -8.97
C GLY A 1074 38.19 22.89 -9.96
N LEU A 1075 38.00 22.50 -11.23
CA LEU A 1075 39.03 22.61 -12.29
C LEU A 1075 39.10 24.01 -12.92
N HIS A 1076 38.19 24.92 -12.57
CA HIS A 1076 38.10 26.25 -13.18
C HIS A 1076 37.90 27.32 -12.10
N SER A 1077 38.67 28.41 -12.17
CA SER A 1077 38.51 29.57 -11.31
C SER A 1077 38.56 30.85 -12.17
N PRO A 1078 37.43 31.58 -12.34
CA PRO A 1078 36.08 31.25 -11.88
C PRO A 1078 35.52 29.97 -12.51
N ALA A 1079 34.58 29.32 -11.81
CA ALA A 1079 34.01 28.03 -12.21
C ALA A 1079 33.20 28.08 -13.52
N LEU A 1080 32.60 29.24 -13.79
CA LEU A 1080 31.93 29.59 -15.05
C LEU A 1080 32.66 30.80 -15.69
N PRO A 1081 32.78 30.87 -17.03
CA PRO A 1081 32.21 29.96 -18.03
C PRO A 1081 32.96 28.62 -18.20
N GLY A 1082 34.08 28.38 -17.50
CA GLY A 1082 34.95 27.20 -17.71
C GLY A 1082 34.22 25.85 -17.80
N MET A 1083 33.33 25.56 -16.82
CA MET A 1083 32.60 24.29 -16.81
C MET A 1083 31.57 24.11 -17.95
N LEU A 1084 31.23 25.16 -18.72
CA LEU A 1084 30.20 25.07 -19.76
C LEU A 1084 30.57 24.06 -20.84
N LEU A 1085 31.84 23.90 -21.18
CA LEU A 1085 32.28 22.96 -22.21
C LEU A 1085 32.08 21.48 -21.80
N PRO A 1086 32.59 20.97 -20.66
CA PRO A 1086 32.32 19.60 -20.23
C PRO A 1086 30.84 19.34 -19.93
N VAL A 1087 30.10 20.34 -19.43
CA VAL A 1087 28.63 20.25 -19.28
C VAL A 1087 27.96 20.11 -20.64
N ALA A 1088 28.26 20.98 -21.62
CA ALA A 1088 27.67 20.93 -22.96
C ALA A 1088 27.98 19.63 -23.71
N ILE A 1089 29.21 19.11 -23.61
CA ILE A 1089 29.59 17.81 -24.17
C ILE A 1089 28.74 16.69 -23.55
N SER A 1090 28.61 16.69 -22.23
CA SER A 1090 27.82 15.67 -21.50
C SER A 1090 26.33 15.74 -21.84
N PHE A 1091 25.79 16.95 -21.99
CA PHE A 1091 24.40 17.19 -22.37
C PHE A 1091 24.14 16.88 -23.84
N ALA A 1092 25.06 17.15 -24.77
CA ALA A 1092 24.97 16.72 -26.16
C ALA A 1092 25.01 15.20 -26.29
N GLY A 1093 25.90 14.52 -25.56
CA GLY A 1093 26.00 13.06 -25.51
C GLY A 1093 24.72 12.42 -24.96
N ALA A 1094 24.16 12.96 -23.87
CA ALA A 1094 22.85 12.57 -23.38
C ALA A 1094 21.73 12.89 -24.38
N GLY A 1095 21.82 14.01 -25.09
CA GLY A 1095 20.91 14.40 -26.16
C GLY A 1095 20.75 13.30 -27.22
N ALA A 1096 21.89 12.83 -27.76
CA ALA A 1096 21.94 11.72 -28.69
C ALA A 1096 21.43 10.39 -28.06
N LEU A 1097 21.86 10.09 -26.82
CA LEU A 1097 21.44 8.89 -26.10
C LEU A 1097 19.92 8.81 -25.91
N PHE A 1098 19.26 9.90 -25.51
CA PHE A 1098 17.81 9.95 -25.33
C PHE A 1098 17.05 9.95 -26.65
N PHE A 1099 17.56 10.61 -27.70
CA PHE A 1099 16.98 10.52 -29.05
C PHE A 1099 16.97 9.08 -29.59
N LEU A 1100 17.95 8.25 -29.19
CA LEU A 1100 18.05 6.84 -29.54
C LEU A 1100 17.35 5.89 -28.53
N ALA A 1101 17.05 6.35 -27.30
CA ALA A 1101 16.48 5.54 -26.21
C ALA A 1101 15.27 4.65 -26.58
N PRO A 1102 14.31 5.08 -27.45
CA PRO A 1102 13.21 4.21 -27.86
C PRO A 1102 13.63 2.91 -28.55
N ARG A 1103 14.83 2.82 -29.13
CA ARG A 1103 15.36 1.57 -29.71
C ARG A 1103 15.61 0.48 -28.65
N PHE A 1104 15.83 0.89 -27.41
CA PHE A 1104 16.18 0.01 -26.28
C PHE A 1104 14.99 -0.30 -25.35
N LEU A 1105 13.86 0.39 -25.51
CA LEU A 1105 12.70 0.35 -24.62
C LEU A 1105 11.49 -0.32 -25.30
N LYS A 1106 11.56 -1.65 -25.43
CA LYS A 1106 10.55 -2.48 -26.09
C LYS A 1106 9.18 -2.38 -25.39
N GLY A 1107 8.10 -2.20 -26.15
CA GLY A 1107 6.74 -2.08 -25.61
C GLY A 1107 6.29 -0.65 -25.30
N LEU A 1108 7.10 0.36 -25.67
CA LEU A 1108 6.62 1.72 -25.96
C LEU A 1108 5.82 1.74 -27.28
N PRO A 1109 4.93 2.74 -27.51
CA PRO A 1109 4.26 2.93 -28.79
C PRO A 1109 5.23 3.09 -29.97
N GLU A 1110 4.80 2.77 -31.19
CA GLU A 1110 5.67 2.84 -32.38
C GLU A 1110 5.95 4.29 -32.82
N LYS A 1111 4.92 5.14 -32.82
CA LYS A 1111 5.02 6.54 -33.25
C LYS A 1111 5.28 7.46 -32.06
N SER A 1112 6.12 8.48 -32.26
CA SER A 1112 6.41 9.51 -31.25
C SER A 1112 5.23 10.48 -31.02
N LEU A 1113 4.35 10.61 -32.01
CA LEU A 1113 3.10 11.36 -31.93
C LEU A 1113 1.93 10.40 -32.16
N GLN A 1114 0.82 10.59 -31.44
CA GLN A 1114 -0.46 9.97 -31.75
C GLN A 1114 -1.11 10.70 -32.93
N PRO A 1115 -1.83 10.00 -33.84
CA PRO A 1115 -2.80 10.67 -34.69
C PRO A 1115 -3.84 11.37 -33.78
N LYS A 1116 -4.35 12.52 -34.22
CA LYS A 1116 -5.46 13.19 -33.52
C LYS A 1116 -6.64 12.21 -33.51
N LYS A 1117 -7.06 11.75 -32.33
CA LYS A 1117 -8.39 11.15 -32.16
C LYS A 1117 -9.40 12.28 -32.40
N THR A 1118 -10.06 12.20 -33.55
CA THR A 1118 -11.27 12.92 -33.92
C THR A 1118 -12.41 12.46 -33.03
#